data_AF-A0A812ZK75-F1
#
_entry.id   AF-A0A812ZK75-F1
#
_cell.length_a   1.000
_cell.length_b   1.000
_cell.length_c   1.000
_cell.angle_alpha   90.00
_cell.angle_beta   90.00
_cell.angle_gamma   90.00
#
_symmetry.space_group_name_H-M   'P 1'
#
loop_
_entity.id
_entity.type
_entity.pdbx_description
1 polymer ?
#
loop_
_entity_poly.entity_id
_entity_poly.type
_entity_poly.pdbx_seq_one_letter_code
_entity_poly.pdbx_strand_id
1 'polypeptide(L)'
;MADGLADLDLNSLIDGLLDAGASHEDEADSGDSQPVDGAAQLVPAQLNPHGLEADELLDLVSDLLPPVSEESFRPAANPDLRDIFGPRAALSQLGDSFQQQMFKRYCAATSAGNGHERPVLRKAVVAVTDCLVRSGRHRSMSAIQDQSGTSRRSLQRTLFQLAAVLLHGGCWLVGAMLGMCSRWFQSKRMQPVLAVNKFRYDETPLRMRLAELQQFIPDFVQRGGHLSESYKYVKILRIDWTLGLLIYDVATLGHRLITVDIPVAMVPLERTTAETQAAAIRSAMARVPDLHRHLSLYPEQVRLACIDRYAANLKAEDSFKSSQPEMIRTIFPCDVHKASAVIKKSLRPFEEVTSGLVHTGLSMEGGGSLAVLRQVLQEVFENDLFVENTPAPGGSIRNHTRQILDLFCPTHPGASSPLKNMQRQFVLQYFCNSDITQERIVHHCTFSCCASRQETADRFATSVVLAFLPRKCPMLKRKSWTDAEQPMEWTGLLQSFWGLFTKVMVKFTGSATAAPVARVSEEHDEDEDFGQGEAEAAAADARVLDADAATAEDVLELVDGILAQGSGVGEAETGDQDEAAPMLPDGEIDWHELQLRRKKKAGVFACRASLMENLGRLGLWMFCEGEMRIVTNTQISAFKQRL
;
A
#
# COMPACT_ATOMS: atom_id res chain seq x y z
N MET A 1 -30.25 34.09 38.55
CA MET A 1 -29.07 33.35 38.02
C MET A 1 -28.88 33.71 36.54
N ALA A 2 -28.62 35.00 36.25
CA ALA A 2 -28.62 35.51 34.89
C ALA A 2 -27.70 36.75 34.74
N ASP A 3 -26.49 36.72 35.33
CA ASP A 3 -25.51 37.83 35.24
C ASP A 3 -24.06 37.30 35.20
N GLY A 4 -23.71 36.41 34.26
CA GLY A 4 -22.40 35.75 34.31
C GLY A 4 -21.79 35.27 32.99
N LEU A 5 -22.11 35.90 31.86
CA LEU A 5 -21.55 35.50 30.55
C LEU A 5 -21.17 36.69 29.63
N ALA A 6 -20.85 37.86 30.19
CA ALA A 6 -20.56 39.05 29.39
C ALA A 6 -19.10 39.22 28.91
N ASP A 7 -18.12 38.49 29.45
CA ASP A 7 -16.69 38.74 29.15
C ASP A 7 -15.95 37.49 28.66
N LEU A 8 -16.37 36.93 27.52
CA LEU A 8 -15.52 36.03 26.75
C LEU A 8 -14.93 36.81 25.58
N ASP A 9 -13.69 37.28 25.76
CA ASP A 9 -12.90 37.95 24.73
C ASP A 9 -12.50 36.95 23.64
N LEU A 10 -13.32 36.91 22.58
CA LEU A 10 -13.15 36.05 21.41
C LEU A 10 -11.80 36.25 20.71
N ASN A 11 -11.16 37.41 20.85
CA ASN A 11 -9.90 37.71 20.17
C ASN A 11 -8.73 36.91 20.75
N SER A 12 -8.73 36.67 22.06
CA SER A 12 -7.69 35.87 22.74
C SER A 12 -7.64 34.40 22.28
N LEU A 13 -8.76 33.88 21.76
CA LEU A 13 -8.87 32.51 21.27
C LEU A 13 -8.36 32.36 19.83
N ILE A 14 -8.25 33.47 19.08
CA ILE A 14 -7.85 33.51 17.66
C ILE A 14 -6.32 33.58 17.52
N ASP A 15 -5.61 34.24 18.45
CA ASP A 15 -4.15 34.42 18.37
C ASP A 15 -3.33 33.12 18.52
N GLY A 16 -3.91 32.06 19.11
CA GLY A 16 -3.25 30.75 19.22
C GLY A 16 -3.05 30.00 17.89
N LEU A 17 -3.56 30.52 16.77
CA LEU A 17 -3.56 29.86 15.44
C LEU A 17 -2.39 30.25 14.52
N LEU A 18 -1.64 31.32 14.81
CA LEU A 18 -0.66 31.88 13.86
C LEU A 18 0.78 31.36 14.00
N ASP A 19 1.11 30.60 15.05
CA ASP A 19 2.51 30.36 15.44
C ASP A 19 3.10 28.98 15.08
N ALA A 20 2.43 28.20 14.22
CA ALA A 20 2.85 26.83 13.88
C ALA A 20 3.07 26.64 12.38
N GLY A 21 4.20 27.11 11.84
CA GLY A 21 4.67 26.67 10.52
C GLY A 21 5.68 27.58 9.82
N ALA A 22 6.95 27.53 10.23
CA ALA A 22 8.07 28.02 9.39
C ALA A 22 9.40 27.32 9.73
N SER A 23 9.82 26.37 8.89
CA SER A 23 11.21 25.94 8.62
C SER A 23 11.15 25.00 7.40
N HIS A 24 12.05 24.95 6.43
CA HIS A 24 13.40 25.48 6.24
C HIS A 24 13.64 25.38 4.71
N GLU A 25 14.14 26.43 4.04
CA GLU A 25 14.54 26.38 2.63
C GLU A 25 16.05 26.10 2.48
N ASP A 26 16.32 25.31 1.44
CA ASP A 26 17.46 25.13 0.54
C ASP A 26 18.89 25.67 0.85
N GLU A 27 19.86 24.76 0.69
CA GLU A 27 21.17 25.09 0.11
C GLU A 27 21.58 23.99 -0.89
N ALA A 28 21.79 24.41 -2.14
CA ALA A 28 22.37 23.63 -3.23
C ALA A 28 23.89 23.79 -3.22
N ASP A 29 24.63 22.69 -3.47
CA ASP A 29 26.04 22.81 -3.84
C ASP A 29 26.43 21.80 -4.93
N SER A 30 27.10 22.34 -5.93
CA SER A 30 27.46 21.75 -7.22
C SER A 30 28.89 21.20 -7.20
N GLY A 31 29.15 20.06 -7.86
CA GLY A 31 30.51 19.52 -7.96
C GLY A 31 30.69 18.52 -9.09
N ASP A 32 31.20 19.04 -10.21
CA ASP A 32 31.67 18.36 -11.42
C ASP A 32 32.79 17.33 -11.18
N SER A 33 32.79 16.20 -11.89
CA SER A 33 34.03 15.55 -12.39
C SER A 33 33.76 14.41 -13.39
N GLN A 34 34.49 14.49 -14.50
CA GLN A 34 34.50 13.65 -15.71
C GLN A 34 35.13 12.24 -15.54
N PRO A 35 34.96 11.34 -16.55
CA PRO A 35 35.22 9.90 -16.42
C PRO A 35 36.63 9.50 -16.86
N VAL A 36 37.09 8.34 -16.37
CA VAL A 36 38.31 7.67 -16.85
C VAL A 36 37.96 6.27 -17.34
N ASP A 37 38.20 6.06 -18.64
CA ASP A 37 38.10 4.79 -19.36
C ASP A 37 39.18 3.79 -18.92
N GLY A 38 38.82 2.50 -18.97
CA GLY A 38 39.75 1.40 -18.74
C GLY A 38 39.14 0.06 -19.14
N ALA A 39 39.15 -0.22 -20.44
CA ALA A 39 38.80 -1.51 -21.01
C ALA A 39 39.87 -2.58 -20.68
N ALA A 40 39.45 -3.77 -20.24
CA ALA A 40 40.28 -4.95 -20.19
C ALA A 40 39.48 -6.18 -20.65
N GLN A 41 39.98 -6.81 -21.71
CA GLN A 41 39.51 -8.05 -22.33
C GLN A 41 39.69 -9.25 -21.38
N LEU A 42 38.72 -10.17 -21.37
CA LEU A 42 38.85 -11.50 -20.76
C LEU A 42 38.58 -12.58 -21.81
N VAL A 43 39.55 -13.48 -21.95
CA VAL A 43 39.53 -14.73 -22.73
C VAL A 43 39.02 -15.87 -21.84
N PRO A 44 38.22 -16.83 -22.35
CA PRO A 44 37.64 -17.90 -21.52
C PRO A 44 38.62 -19.06 -21.28
N ALA A 45 38.66 -19.56 -20.04
CA ALA A 45 39.41 -20.76 -19.67
C ALA A 45 38.52 -22.02 -19.79
N GLN A 46 39.09 -23.06 -20.41
CA GLN A 46 38.49 -24.37 -20.66
C GLN A 46 38.38 -25.23 -19.39
N LEU A 47 37.35 -26.09 -19.37
CA LEU A 47 37.12 -27.16 -18.39
C LEU A 47 38.12 -28.31 -18.55
N ASN A 48 38.55 -28.90 -17.42
CA ASN A 48 39.28 -30.16 -17.39
C ASN A 48 38.44 -31.22 -16.64
N PRO A 49 38.21 -32.44 -17.19
CA PRO A 49 37.27 -33.41 -16.65
C PRO A 49 38.00 -34.61 -16.03
N HIS A 50 38.23 -34.61 -14.72
CA HIS A 50 38.51 -35.84 -13.97
C HIS A 50 38.04 -35.67 -12.52
N GLY A 51 36.81 -36.09 -12.24
CA GLY A 51 36.27 -36.23 -10.89
C GLY A 51 36.39 -37.68 -10.42
N LEU A 52 36.83 -37.86 -9.18
CA LEU A 52 36.79 -39.14 -8.46
C LEU A 52 35.36 -39.44 -8.00
N GLU A 53 34.97 -40.72 -8.03
CA GLU A 53 33.60 -41.17 -7.77
C GLU A 53 33.24 -41.14 -6.28
N ALA A 54 31.96 -40.88 -6.00
CA ALA A 54 31.40 -40.54 -4.68
C ALA A 54 31.43 -41.68 -3.65
N ASP A 55 31.67 -42.92 -4.08
CA ASP A 55 31.58 -44.10 -3.22
C ASP A 55 32.86 -44.34 -2.40
N GLU A 56 34.03 -43.86 -2.85
CA GLU A 56 35.29 -43.97 -2.08
C GLU A 56 35.34 -43.03 -0.86
N LEU A 57 34.49 -42.00 -0.83
CA LEU A 57 34.41 -41.02 0.27
C LEU A 57 33.51 -41.47 1.42
N LEU A 58 32.59 -42.40 1.19
CA LEU A 58 31.65 -42.88 2.21
C LEU A 58 32.24 -43.96 3.12
N ASP A 59 33.10 -44.82 2.58
CA ASP A 59 33.76 -45.88 3.37
C ASP A 59 34.85 -45.33 4.29
N LEU A 60 35.55 -44.26 3.88
CA LEU A 60 36.57 -43.60 4.71
C LEU A 60 35.98 -42.91 5.96
N VAL A 61 34.68 -42.58 5.95
CA VAL A 61 33.99 -41.89 7.04
C VAL A 61 33.42 -42.86 8.07
N SER A 62 33.09 -44.10 7.69
CA SER A 62 32.61 -45.13 8.63
C SER A 62 33.71 -45.65 9.55
N ASP A 63 34.96 -45.72 9.08
CA ASP A 63 36.08 -46.24 9.86
C ASP A 63 36.66 -45.25 10.90
N LEU A 64 36.26 -43.97 10.84
CA LEU A 64 36.79 -42.91 11.71
C LEU A 64 35.92 -42.57 12.93
N LEU A 65 34.79 -43.26 13.16
CA LEU A 65 33.91 -43.01 14.30
C LEU A 65 33.90 -44.19 15.28
N PRO A 66 34.36 -44.02 16.54
CA PRO A 66 34.31 -45.10 17.52
C PRO A 66 32.86 -45.31 18.01
N PRO A 67 32.50 -46.54 18.42
CA PRO A 67 31.17 -46.81 18.97
C PRO A 67 31.00 -46.08 20.31
N VAL A 68 29.91 -45.32 20.42
CA VAL A 68 29.63 -44.46 21.59
C VAL A 68 28.95 -45.30 22.68
N SER A 69 29.61 -45.45 23.84
CA SER A 69 28.97 -45.92 25.08
C SER A 69 28.32 -44.76 25.84
N GLU A 70 27.14 -45.00 26.39
CA GLU A 70 26.15 -44.05 26.93
C GLU A 70 26.52 -43.19 28.15
N GLU A 71 27.76 -43.18 28.64
CA GLU A 71 28.09 -42.46 29.87
C GLU A 71 28.95 -41.20 29.63
N SER A 72 28.44 -40.07 30.13
CA SER A 72 29.09 -38.79 30.42
C SER A 72 29.05 -37.66 29.36
N PHE A 73 27.95 -36.89 29.38
CA PHE A 73 27.99 -35.46 29.06
C PHE A 73 28.70 -34.70 30.20
N ARG A 74 30.02 -34.62 30.12
CA ARG A 74 30.79 -33.50 30.70
C ARG A 74 31.35 -32.67 29.54
N PRO A 75 31.24 -31.34 29.55
CA PRO A 75 31.83 -30.52 28.49
C PRO A 75 33.35 -30.54 28.66
N ALA A 76 34.03 -31.40 27.90
CA ALA A 76 35.47 -31.33 27.78
C ALA A 76 35.83 -30.05 27.01
N ALA A 77 36.45 -29.09 27.71
CA ALA A 77 37.03 -27.89 27.15
C ALA A 77 38.30 -28.26 26.38
N ASN A 78 38.15 -28.69 25.13
CA ASN A 78 39.26 -28.73 24.18
C ASN A 78 39.02 -27.63 23.12
N PRO A 79 39.72 -26.48 23.20
CA PRO A 79 39.47 -25.32 22.35
C PRO A 79 39.86 -25.52 20.88
N ASP A 80 40.72 -26.50 20.55
CA ASP A 80 41.28 -26.66 19.20
C ASP A 80 40.44 -27.50 18.22
N LEU A 81 39.37 -28.15 18.70
CA LEU A 81 38.49 -28.99 17.85
C LEU A 81 37.13 -28.35 17.50
N ARG A 82 36.87 -27.12 17.94
CA ARG A 82 35.56 -26.45 17.73
C ARG A 82 35.29 -26.00 16.28
N ASP A 83 36.30 -25.90 15.43
CA ASP A 83 36.13 -25.31 14.09
C ASP A 83 36.05 -26.33 12.94
N ILE A 84 36.34 -27.62 13.15
CA ILE A 84 36.29 -28.62 12.07
C ILE A 84 34.85 -29.11 11.83
N PHE A 85 34.02 -29.18 12.88
CA PHE A 85 32.61 -29.60 12.81
C PHE A 85 31.63 -28.57 13.40
N GLY A 86 32.06 -27.32 13.54
CA GLY A 86 31.20 -26.24 14.01
C GLY A 86 30.13 -25.85 12.96
N PRO A 87 29.01 -25.21 13.36
CA PRO A 87 27.98 -24.71 12.45
C PRO A 87 28.57 -23.86 11.31
N ARG A 88 29.69 -23.16 11.56
CA ARG A 88 30.43 -22.37 10.56
C ARG A 88 31.03 -23.22 9.45
N ALA A 89 31.66 -24.35 9.75
CA ALA A 89 32.26 -25.22 8.74
C ALA A 89 31.17 -25.84 7.85
N ALA A 90 30.09 -26.35 8.45
CA ALA A 90 28.95 -26.91 7.74
C ALA A 90 28.23 -25.86 6.88
N LEU A 91 28.01 -24.64 7.40
CA LEU A 91 27.42 -23.53 6.65
C LEU A 91 28.35 -22.98 5.55
N SER A 92 29.66 -23.24 5.60
CA SER A 92 30.59 -22.76 4.57
C SER A 92 30.62 -23.63 3.31
N GLN A 93 30.09 -24.86 3.39
CA GLN A 93 30.14 -25.87 2.33
C GLN A 93 28.80 -26.09 1.60
N LEU A 94 27.71 -25.59 2.16
CA LEU A 94 26.38 -25.68 1.54
C LEU A 94 26.26 -24.67 0.38
N GLY A 95 25.28 -24.83 -0.52
CA GLY A 95 24.87 -23.89 -1.59
C GLY A 95 25.86 -23.53 -2.71
N ASP A 96 25.50 -22.52 -3.52
CA ASP A 96 26.24 -22.16 -4.75
C ASP A 96 27.58 -21.44 -4.48
N SER A 97 28.43 -21.33 -5.51
CA SER A 97 29.77 -20.72 -5.38
C SER A 97 29.74 -19.25 -4.96
N PHE A 98 28.69 -18.50 -5.32
CA PHE A 98 28.50 -17.11 -4.94
C PHE A 98 28.09 -16.97 -3.47
N GLN A 99 27.20 -17.84 -3.00
CA GLN A 99 26.69 -17.90 -1.63
C GLN A 99 27.80 -18.34 -0.66
N GLN A 100 28.58 -19.35 -1.03
CA GLN A 100 29.78 -19.75 -0.30
C GLN A 100 30.78 -18.59 -0.21
N GLN A 101 30.98 -17.82 -1.29
CA GLN A 101 31.82 -16.61 -1.26
C GLN A 101 31.26 -15.53 -0.33
N MET A 102 29.94 -15.32 -0.30
CA MET A 102 29.30 -14.36 0.60
C MET A 102 29.44 -14.76 2.07
N PHE A 103 29.23 -16.04 2.39
CA PHE A 103 29.44 -16.56 3.74
C PHE A 103 30.93 -16.49 4.15
N LYS A 104 31.85 -16.87 3.26
CA LYS A 104 33.30 -16.72 3.47
C LYS A 104 33.69 -15.27 3.69
N ARG A 105 33.11 -14.30 2.97
CA ARG A 105 33.34 -12.86 3.16
C ARG A 105 32.78 -12.37 4.51
N TYR A 106 31.61 -12.85 4.92
CA TYR A 106 31.03 -12.54 6.23
C TYR A 106 31.88 -13.11 7.37
N CYS A 107 32.29 -14.38 7.26
CA CYS A 107 33.20 -15.01 8.20
C CYS A 107 34.58 -14.34 8.22
N ALA A 108 35.14 -13.95 7.07
CA ALA A 108 36.40 -13.20 7.00
C ALA A 108 36.29 -11.80 7.62
N ALA A 109 35.13 -11.14 7.50
CA ALA A 109 34.88 -9.85 8.16
C ALA A 109 34.72 -9.97 9.69
N THR A 110 34.30 -11.14 10.19
CA THR A 110 33.98 -11.37 11.61
C THR A 110 35.07 -12.13 12.38
N SER A 111 35.83 -12.99 11.71
CA SER A 111 36.93 -13.79 12.27
C SER A 111 38.24 -13.01 12.15
N ALA A 112 38.72 -12.50 13.28
CA ALA A 112 39.96 -11.74 13.37
C ALA A 112 41.20 -12.62 13.14
N GLY A 113 42.13 -12.16 12.31
CA GLY A 113 43.50 -12.66 12.27
C GLY A 113 44.38 -11.83 11.34
N ASN A 114 44.85 -10.66 11.79
CA ASN A 114 45.99 -9.84 11.32
C ASN A 114 46.25 -9.62 9.81
N GLY A 115 45.41 -10.10 8.90
CA GLY A 115 45.54 -9.88 7.47
C GLY A 115 45.17 -8.45 7.11
N HIS A 116 45.95 -7.83 6.23
CA HIS A 116 45.81 -6.46 5.73
C HIS A 116 44.49 -6.13 5.00
N GLU A 117 43.46 -6.99 5.06
CA GLU A 117 42.19 -6.73 4.38
C GLU A 117 41.22 -5.85 5.20
N ARG A 118 41.17 -4.58 4.76
CA ARG A 118 40.10 -3.57 4.90
C ARG A 118 39.49 -3.38 6.29
N PRO A 119 40.25 -2.76 7.23
CA PRO A 119 39.73 -2.34 8.55
C PRO A 119 38.46 -1.47 8.47
N VAL A 120 38.25 -0.76 7.36
CA VAL A 120 37.06 0.07 7.12
C VAL A 120 35.77 -0.76 7.00
N LEU A 121 35.79 -1.87 6.25
CA LEU A 121 34.60 -2.72 6.08
C LEU A 121 34.24 -3.40 7.41
N ARG A 122 35.24 -3.86 8.15
CA ARG A 122 35.04 -4.46 9.47
C ARG A 122 34.43 -3.47 10.46
N LYS A 123 34.95 -2.24 10.52
CA LYS A 123 34.35 -1.17 11.33
C LYS A 123 32.89 -0.89 10.95
N ALA A 124 32.59 -0.84 9.64
CA ALA A 124 31.22 -0.67 9.15
C ALA A 124 30.30 -1.83 9.57
N VAL A 125 30.71 -3.09 9.36
CA VAL A 125 29.91 -4.28 9.71
C VAL A 125 29.67 -4.35 11.21
N VAL A 126 30.69 -4.12 12.04
CA VAL A 126 30.55 -4.12 13.51
C VAL A 126 29.60 -3.00 13.95
N ALA A 127 29.79 -1.78 13.45
CA ALA A 127 28.92 -0.66 13.80
C ALA A 127 27.46 -0.90 13.40
N VAL A 128 27.21 -1.42 12.20
CA VAL A 128 25.87 -1.77 11.73
C VAL A 128 25.26 -2.88 12.59
N THR A 129 26.03 -3.94 12.87
CA THR A 129 25.54 -5.08 13.68
C THR A 129 25.25 -4.66 15.12
N ASP A 130 26.13 -3.86 15.73
CA ASP A 130 25.94 -3.34 17.09
C ASP A 130 24.73 -2.41 17.17
N CYS A 131 24.53 -1.55 16.17
CA CYS A 131 23.38 -0.65 16.12
C CYS A 131 22.07 -1.40 15.87
N LEU A 132 22.02 -2.30 14.88
CA LEU A 132 20.77 -2.96 14.47
C LEU A 132 20.42 -4.15 15.35
N VAL A 133 21.39 -5.01 15.65
CA VAL A 133 21.14 -6.30 16.32
C VAL A 133 21.20 -6.16 17.84
N ARG A 134 22.17 -5.42 18.38
CA ARG A 134 22.35 -5.32 19.84
C ARG A 134 21.50 -4.24 20.49
N SER A 135 21.34 -3.08 19.82
CA SER A 135 20.62 -1.95 20.44
C SER A 135 19.10 -2.03 20.31
N GLY A 136 18.59 -2.80 19.33
CA GLY A 136 17.16 -2.89 19.02
C GLY A 136 16.50 -1.55 18.63
N ARG A 137 17.29 -0.48 18.46
CA ARG A 137 16.80 0.86 18.12
C ARG A 137 17.14 1.18 16.68
N HIS A 138 16.14 1.63 15.92
CA HIS A 138 16.37 2.25 14.62
C HIS A 138 17.24 3.49 14.81
N ARG A 139 18.39 3.53 14.15
CA ARG A 139 19.27 4.71 14.08
C ARG A 139 19.31 5.19 12.63
N SER A 140 19.37 6.51 12.45
CA SER A 140 19.58 7.09 11.12
C SER A 140 20.93 6.66 10.56
N MET A 141 21.07 6.65 9.22
CA MET A 141 22.37 6.40 8.60
C MET A 141 23.43 7.41 9.07
N SER A 142 23.06 8.66 9.34
CA SER A 142 23.97 9.68 9.89
C SER A 142 24.51 9.28 11.25
N ALA A 143 23.66 8.78 12.16
CA ALA A 143 24.10 8.35 13.48
C ALA A 143 25.07 7.15 13.42
N ILE A 144 24.85 6.21 12.49
CA ILE A 144 25.77 5.09 12.28
C ILE A 144 27.08 5.58 11.62
N GLN A 145 27.00 6.57 10.73
CA GLN A 145 28.14 7.21 10.11
C GLN A 145 29.05 7.86 11.15
N ASP A 146 28.48 8.70 12.02
CA ASP A 146 29.19 9.43 13.08
C ASP A 146 29.85 8.47 14.08
N GLN A 147 29.14 7.39 14.45
CA GLN A 147 29.66 6.38 15.38
C GLN A 147 30.77 5.52 14.77
N SER A 148 30.69 5.21 13.48
CA SER A 148 31.63 4.30 12.80
C SER A 148 32.84 5.00 12.20
N GLY A 149 32.75 6.31 11.96
CA GLY A 149 33.73 7.07 11.18
C GLY A 149 33.84 6.59 9.72
N THR A 150 32.82 5.88 9.21
CA THR A 150 32.81 5.37 7.83
C THR A 150 32.06 6.32 6.91
N SER A 151 32.44 6.42 5.64
CA SER A 151 31.72 7.27 4.69
C SER A 151 30.32 6.72 4.41
N ARG A 152 29.33 7.61 4.19
CA ARG A 152 27.94 7.25 3.86
C ARG A 152 27.84 6.20 2.75
N ARG A 153 28.60 6.37 1.67
CA ARG A 153 28.65 5.44 0.52
C ARG A 153 29.14 4.04 0.92
N SER A 154 30.17 3.96 1.76
CA SER A 154 30.71 2.68 2.24
C SER A 154 29.74 1.99 3.19
N LEU A 155 29.11 2.77 4.07
CA LEU A 155 28.10 2.29 5.00
C LEU A 155 26.88 1.74 4.26
N GLN A 156 26.36 2.48 3.28
CA GLN A 156 25.23 2.04 2.45
C GLN A 156 25.54 0.74 1.70
N ARG A 157 26.73 0.64 1.08
CA ARG A 157 27.18 -0.60 0.44
C ARG A 157 27.27 -1.76 1.43
N THR A 158 27.78 -1.52 2.63
CA THR A 158 27.88 -2.53 3.69
C THR A 158 26.51 -2.98 4.17
N LEU A 159 25.57 -2.05 4.33
CA LEU A 159 24.18 -2.36 4.69
C LEU A 159 23.52 -3.25 3.64
N PHE A 160 23.68 -2.97 2.35
CA PHE A 160 23.16 -3.82 1.29
C PHE A 160 23.81 -5.22 1.28
N GLN A 161 25.12 -5.29 1.47
CA GLN A 161 25.82 -6.57 1.58
C GLN A 161 25.33 -7.38 2.78
N LEU A 162 25.18 -6.75 3.95
CA LEU A 162 24.68 -7.41 5.14
C LEU A 162 23.23 -7.86 4.98
N ALA A 163 22.37 -7.01 4.41
CA ALA A 163 20.99 -7.38 4.10
C ALA A 163 20.92 -8.61 3.18
N ALA A 164 21.76 -8.66 2.14
CA ALA A 164 21.87 -9.82 1.26
C ALA A 164 22.35 -11.06 2.02
N VAL A 165 23.39 -10.94 2.85
CA VAL A 165 23.89 -12.06 3.68
C VAL A 165 22.80 -12.58 4.62
N LEU A 166 22.06 -11.69 5.30
CA LEU A 166 20.98 -12.07 6.21
C LEU A 166 19.82 -12.75 5.47
N LEU A 167 19.48 -12.23 4.30
CA LEU A 167 18.42 -12.78 3.45
C LEU A 167 18.75 -14.20 2.98
N HIS A 168 19.94 -14.41 2.43
CA HIS A 168 20.38 -15.74 1.95
C HIS A 168 20.70 -16.69 3.11
N GLY A 169 21.42 -16.22 4.12
CA GLY A 169 21.80 -17.00 5.30
C GLY A 169 20.60 -17.41 6.15
N GLY A 170 19.55 -16.59 6.20
CA GLY A 170 18.29 -16.93 6.87
C GLY A 170 17.64 -18.17 6.27
N CYS A 171 17.50 -18.23 4.94
CA CYS A 171 16.95 -19.40 4.24
C CYS A 171 17.72 -20.69 4.55
N TRP A 172 19.03 -20.59 4.71
CA TRP A 172 19.88 -21.74 5.02
C TRP A 172 19.80 -22.19 6.47
N LEU A 173 19.68 -21.24 7.39
CA LEU A 173 19.44 -21.59 8.78
C LEU A 173 18.13 -22.37 8.92
N VAL A 174 17.11 -22.00 8.13
CA VAL A 174 15.87 -22.78 8.02
C VAL A 174 16.12 -24.17 7.44
N GLY A 175 16.85 -24.29 6.34
CA GLY A 175 17.22 -25.61 5.77
C GLY A 175 17.97 -26.50 6.78
N ALA A 176 18.94 -25.94 7.49
CA ALA A 176 19.69 -26.65 8.54
C ALA A 176 18.79 -27.08 9.70
N MET A 177 17.85 -26.22 10.11
CA MET A 177 16.83 -26.56 11.11
C MET A 177 15.95 -27.73 10.64
N LEU A 178 15.50 -27.71 9.39
CA LEU A 178 14.71 -28.80 8.80
C LEU A 178 15.51 -30.12 8.73
N GLY A 179 16.80 -30.04 8.41
CA GLY A 179 17.72 -31.18 8.49
C GLY A 179 17.87 -31.75 9.91
N MET A 180 17.84 -30.90 10.94
CA MET A 180 17.80 -31.35 12.34
C MET A 180 16.48 -32.05 12.67
N CYS A 181 15.34 -31.48 12.27
CA CYS A 181 14.03 -32.12 12.47
C CYS A 181 13.97 -33.50 11.81
N SER A 182 14.50 -33.62 10.60
CA SER A 182 14.57 -34.89 9.86
C SER A 182 15.34 -35.96 10.62
N ARG A 183 16.47 -35.60 11.25
CA ARG A 183 17.24 -36.52 12.10
C ARG A 183 16.46 -36.96 13.34
N TRP A 184 15.67 -36.07 13.96
CA TRP A 184 14.79 -36.44 15.08
C TRP A 184 13.67 -37.40 14.67
N PHE A 185 13.15 -37.26 13.44
CA PHE A 185 12.15 -38.17 12.88
C PHE A 185 12.74 -39.56 12.63
N GLN A 186 13.94 -39.62 12.06
CA GLN A 186 14.68 -40.87 11.85
C GLN A 186 14.99 -41.58 13.18
N SER A 187 15.37 -40.83 14.22
CA SER A 187 15.62 -41.40 15.55
C SER A 187 14.34 -41.69 16.35
N LYS A 188 13.15 -41.54 15.75
CA LYS A 188 11.82 -41.73 16.38
C LYS A 188 11.62 -40.92 17.66
N ARG A 189 12.36 -39.82 17.84
CA ARG A 189 12.23 -38.92 19.00
C ARG A 189 11.02 -38.00 18.83
N MET A 190 10.80 -37.57 17.60
CA MET A 190 9.71 -36.71 17.19
C MET A 190 8.99 -37.38 16.02
N GLN A 191 7.70 -37.14 15.88
CA GLN A 191 6.91 -37.56 14.74
C GLN A 191 6.40 -36.33 13.98
N PRO A 192 6.59 -36.25 12.66
CA PRO A 192 6.02 -35.17 11.87
C PRO A 192 4.50 -35.34 11.77
N VAL A 193 3.75 -34.25 11.94
CA VAL A 193 2.28 -34.26 11.90
C VAL A 193 1.75 -33.48 10.70
N LEU A 194 2.09 -32.19 10.61
CA LEU A 194 1.59 -31.29 9.58
C LEU A 194 2.65 -30.23 9.23
N ALA A 195 2.83 -29.96 7.95
CA ALA A 195 3.58 -28.80 7.47
C ALA A 195 2.64 -27.79 6.81
N VAL A 196 2.81 -26.51 7.12
CA VAL A 196 2.01 -25.40 6.60
C VAL A 196 2.92 -24.39 5.91
N ASN A 197 2.77 -24.23 4.60
CA ASN A 197 3.39 -23.18 3.83
C ASN A 197 2.40 -22.02 3.66
N LYS A 198 2.61 -20.94 4.41
CA LYS A 198 1.77 -19.75 4.31
C LYS A 198 2.48 -18.70 3.47
N PHE A 199 1.87 -18.33 2.36
CA PHE A 199 2.31 -17.25 1.48
C PHE A 199 1.33 -16.08 1.56
N ARG A 200 1.86 -14.87 1.60
CA ARG A 200 1.14 -13.66 1.20
C ARG A 200 1.98 -13.00 0.15
N TYR A 201 1.41 -12.66 -0.99
CA TYR A 201 2.16 -11.93 -1.98
C TYR A 201 1.27 -10.98 -2.76
N ASP A 202 1.90 -9.89 -3.18
CA ASP A 202 1.27 -8.80 -3.88
C ASP A 202 2.32 -8.09 -4.75
N GLU A 203 1.88 -7.55 -5.88
CA GLU A 203 2.72 -6.70 -6.70
C GLU A 203 2.60 -5.25 -6.27
N THR A 204 3.72 -4.52 -6.31
CA THR A 204 3.68 -3.06 -6.16
C THR A 204 4.41 -2.44 -7.35
N PRO A 205 3.77 -1.52 -8.10
CA PRO A 205 4.46 -0.80 -9.16
C PRO A 205 5.53 0.10 -8.55
N LEU A 206 6.77 -0.05 -9.00
CA LEU A 206 7.88 0.83 -8.66
C LEU A 206 8.45 1.47 -9.93
N ARG A 207 8.70 2.77 -9.87
CA ARG A 207 9.42 3.48 -10.93
C ARG A 207 10.92 3.21 -10.76
N MET A 208 11.51 2.46 -11.68
CA MET A 208 12.93 2.11 -11.66
C MET A 208 13.66 2.72 -12.85
N ARG A 209 14.94 3.06 -12.68
CA ARG A 209 15.80 3.52 -13.78
C ARG A 209 16.15 2.33 -14.68
N LEU A 210 16.10 2.51 -16.00
CA LEU A 210 16.42 1.41 -16.92
C LEU A 210 17.83 0.84 -16.72
N ALA A 211 18.80 1.69 -16.38
CA ALA A 211 20.17 1.27 -16.07
C ALA A 211 20.26 0.33 -14.85
N GLU A 212 19.39 0.53 -13.84
CA GLU A 212 19.30 -0.37 -12.70
C GLU A 212 18.60 -1.66 -13.09
N LEU A 213 17.54 -1.57 -13.90
CA LEU A 213 16.78 -2.73 -14.35
C LEU A 213 17.63 -3.74 -15.13
N GLN A 214 18.51 -3.25 -15.99
CA GLN A 214 19.40 -4.09 -16.80
C GLN A 214 20.40 -4.88 -15.94
N GLN A 215 20.72 -4.41 -14.72
CA GLN A 215 21.55 -5.16 -13.78
C GLN A 215 20.79 -6.37 -13.18
N PHE A 216 19.46 -6.27 -13.08
CA PHE A 216 18.61 -7.33 -12.51
C PHE A 216 18.05 -8.28 -13.57
N ILE A 217 17.85 -7.80 -14.80
CA ILE A 217 17.27 -8.56 -15.93
C ILE A 217 18.24 -8.43 -17.12
N PRO A 218 19.24 -9.34 -17.23
CA PRO A 218 20.29 -9.23 -18.26
C PRO A 218 19.76 -9.24 -19.70
N ASP A 219 18.63 -9.94 -19.93
CA ASP A 219 18.00 -10.11 -21.24
C ASP A 219 16.97 -9.00 -21.56
N PHE A 220 16.93 -7.92 -20.77
CA PHE A 220 16.02 -6.81 -21.02
C PHE A 220 16.48 -6.04 -22.28
N VAL A 221 16.05 -6.53 -23.46
CA VAL A 221 16.48 -6.05 -24.78
C VAL A 221 16.10 -4.59 -24.98
N GLN A 222 17.10 -3.73 -25.09
CA GLN A 222 16.95 -2.31 -25.40
C GLN A 222 16.70 -2.13 -26.90
N ARG A 223 15.45 -1.95 -27.30
CA ARG A 223 15.13 -1.50 -28.66
C ARG A 223 15.29 0.03 -28.74
N GLY A 224 16.52 0.48 -28.97
CA GLY A 224 16.88 1.79 -29.53
C GLY A 224 16.68 3.04 -28.65
N GLY A 225 17.76 3.80 -28.42
CA GLY A 225 17.71 5.19 -27.94
C GLY A 225 18.38 5.45 -26.58
N HIS A 226 19.00 6.62 -26.44
CA HIS A 226 19.79 7.11 -25.28
C HIS A 226 19.18 6.77 -23.90
N LEU A 227 19.99 6.16 -23.03
CA LEU A 227 19.57 5.40 -21.83
C LEU A 227 19.67 6.13 -20.48
N SER A 228 20.23 7.34 -20.42
CA SER A 228 20.64 7.89 -19.12
C SER A 228 19.49 8.31 -18.22
N GLU A 229 18.28 8.55 -18.75
CA GLU A 229 17.19 9.16 -17.97
C GLU A 229 15.82 8.50 -18.08
N SER A 230 15.67 7.44 -18.88
CA SER A 230 14.38 6.76 -19.00
C SER A 230 14.08 5.90 -17.77
N TYR A 231 12.90 6.12 -17.21
CA TYR A 231 12.33 5.32 -16.14
C TYR A 231 11.30 4.36 -16.73
N LYS A 232 11.23 3.14 -16.19
CA LYS A 232 10.14 2.21 -16.49
C LYS A 232 9.44 1.83 -15.19
N TYR A 233 8.12 1.73 -15.27
CA TYR A 233 7.34 1.10 -14.22
C TYR A 233 7.59 -0.40 -14.26
N VAL A 234 8.14 -0.92 -13.18
CA VAL A 234 8.34 -2.36 -12.97
C VAL A 234 7.56 -2.77 -11.75
N LYS A 235 6.80 -3.85 -11.89
CA LYS A 235 6.04 -4.41 -10.78
C LYS A 235 6.99 -5.26 -9.95
N ILE A 236 7.08 -4.97 -8.66
CA ILE A 236 7.88 -5.73 -7.71
C ILE A 236 6.95 -6.66 -6.95
N LEU A 237 7.16 -7.96 -7.09
CA LEU A 237 6.46 -8.95 -6.29
C LEU A 237 7.09 -9.00 -4.91
N ARG A 238 6.29 -8.66 -3.90
CA ARG A 238 6.62 -8.85 -2.50
C ARG A 238 6.02 -10.17 -2.05
N ILE A 239 6.84 -11.03 -1.43
CA ILE A 239 6.41 -12.32 -0.90
C ILE A 239 6.72 -12.33 0.60
N ASP A 240 5.69 -12.44 1.42
CA ASP A 240 5.81 -12.76 2.83
C ASP A 240 5.54 -14.28 2.99
N TRP A 241 6.57 -15.04 3.34
CA TRP A 241 6.47 -16.50 3.48
C TRP A 241 6.72 -16.93 4.93
N THR A 242 5.77 -17.65 5.50
CA THR A 242 5.88 -18.26 6.82
C THR A 242 5.74 -19.78 6.69
N LEU A 243 6.66 -20.51 7.32
CA LEU A 243 6.63 -21.97 7.44
C LEU A 243 6.19 -22.36 8.85
N GLY A 244 5.11 -23.15 8.95
CA GLY A 244 4.64 -23.76 10.19
C GLY A 244 4.87 -25.27 10.17
N LEU A 245 5.46 -25.82 11.24
CA LEU A 245 5.76 -27.24 11.38
C LEU A 245 5.15 -27.76 12.68
N LEU A 246 4.13 -28.59 12.59
CA LEU A 246 3.54 -29.29 13.72
C LEU A 246 4.23 -30.64 13.87
N ILE A 247 4.83 -30.86 15.04
CA ILE A 247 5.53 -32.09 15.39
C ILE A 247 4.97 -32.64 16.70
N TYR A 248 4.93 -33.96 16.83
CA TYR A 248 4.58 -34.65 18.05
C TYR A 248 5.84 -35.13 18.75
N ASP A 249 6.05 -34.70 20.00
CA ASP A 249 7.17 -35.09 20.84
C ASP A 249 6.80 -36.34 21.63
N VAL A 250 7.46 -37.45 21.31
CA VAL A 250 7.21 -38.77 21.90
C VAL A 250 7.59 -38.79 23.38
N ALA A 251 8.60 -38.01 23.79
CA ALA A 251 9.06 -38.00 25.18
C ALA A 251 8.07 -37.29 26.10
N THR A 252 7.44 -36.21 25.61
CA THR A 252 6.48 -35.42 26.40
C THR A 252 5.02 -35.74 26.06
N LEU A 253 4.77 -36.65 25.11
CA LEU A 253 3.44 -36.99 24.58
C LEU A 253 2.64 -35.75 24.14
N GLY A 254 3.31 -34.75 23.57
CA GLY A 254 2.74 -33.43 23.33
C GLY A 254 3.04 -32.88 21.93
N HIS A 255 2.16 -32.03 21.41
CA HIS A 255 2.39 -31.33 20.16
C HIS A 255 3.24 -30.08 20.35
N ARG A 256 4.14 -29.82 19.42
CA ARG A 256 4.93 -28.59 19.34
C ARG A 256 4.75 -27.98 17.96
N LEU A 257 4.48 -26.68 17.93
CA LEU A 257 4.42 -25.90 16.69
C LEU A 257 5.69 -25.06 16.58
N ILE A 258 6.42 -25.24 15.49
CA ILE A 258 7.54 -24.38 15.11
C ILE A 258 7.05 -23.48 13.99
N THR A 259 7.12 -22.17 14.18
CA THR A 259 6.78 -21.18 13.15
C THR A 259 8.02 -20.37 12.81
N VAL A 260 8.30 -20.24 11.52
CA VAL A 260 9.45 -19.51 11.01
C VAL A 260 9.04 -18.60 9.87
N ASP A 261 9.32 -17.30 10.01
CA ASP A 261 9.21 -16.36 8.90
C ASP A 261 10.46 -16.46 8.04
N ILE A 262 10.27 -16.79 6.76
CA ILE A 262 11.36 -17.02 5.82
C ILE A 262 11.62 -15.71 5.10
N PRO A 263 12.86 -15.18 5.14
CA PRO A 263 13.17 -13.92 4.48
C PRO A 263 13.19 -14.16 2.96
N VAL A 264 12.34 -13.42 2.23
CA VAL A 264 12.25 -13.52 0.77
C VAL A 264 12.67 -12.19 0.13
N ALA A 265 13.44 -12.29 -0.95
CA ALA A 265 13.82 -11.12 -1.74
C ALA A 265 12.59 -10.57 -2.45
N MET A 266 12.48 -9.24 -2.52
CA MET A 266 11.57 -8.63 -3.49
C MET A 266 12.00 -9.02 -4.91
N VAL A 267 11.05 -9.46 -5.73
CA VAL A 267 11.34 -9.97 -7.08
C VAL A 267 10.79 -8.99 -8.11
N PRO A 268 11.63 -8.32 -8.93
CA PRO A 268 11.15 -7.54 -10.03
C PRO A 268 10.51 -8.47 -11.08
N LEU A 269 9.29 -8.15 -11.50
CA LEU A 269 8.57 -8.87 -12.54
C LEU A 269 8.59 -8.03 -13.83
N GLU A 270 9.04 -8.65 -14.93
CA GLU A 270 8.92 -8.04 -16.24
C GLU A 270 7.45 -7.90 -16.66
N ARG A 271 6.65 -8.94 -16.36
CA ARG A 271 5.20 -9.01 -16.57
C ARG A 271 4.53 -9.69 -15.38
N THR A 272 3.29 -9.32 -15.08
CA THR A 272 2.44 -10.00 -14.08
C THR A 272 1.60 -11.09 -14.73
N THR A 273 2.30 -12.13 -15.18
CA THR A 273 1.71 -13.36 -15.71
C THR A 273 1.77 -14.45 -14.65
N ALA A 274 0.94 -15.49 -14.78
CA ALA A 274 0.92 -16.59 -13.82
C ALA A 274 2.28 -17.30 -13.75
N GLU A 275 2.96 -17.45 -14.89
CA GLU A 275 4.23 -18.12 -15.05
C GLU A 275 5.36 -17.38 -14.32
N THR A 276 5.42 -16.05 -14.49
CA THR A 276 6.44 -15.21 -13.83
C THR A 276 6.24 -15.15 -12.32
N GLN A 277 4.99 -15.07 -11.84
CA GLN A 277 4.67 -15.13 -10.42
C GLN A 277 5.00 -16.51 -9.83
N ALA A 278 4.58 -17.60 -10.47
CA ALA A 278 4.91 -18.95 -10.04
C ALA A 278 6.43 -19.21 -10.07
N ALA A 279 7.16 -18.69 -11.07
CA ALA A 279 8.62 -18.78 -11.13
C ALA A 279 9.29 -18.00 -9.99
N ALA A 280 8.82 -16.80 -9.67
CA ALA A 280 9.32 -16.00 -8.56
C ALA A 280 9.14 -16.71 -7.21
N ILE A 281 7.95 -17.28 -6.97
CA ILE A 281 7.64 -18.03 -5.75
C ILE A 281 8.47 -19.32 -5.68
N ARG A 282 8.61 -20.08 -6.78
CA ARG A 282 9.48 -21.26 -6.84
C ARG A 282 10.94 -20.91 -6.55
N SER A 283 11.42 -19.80 -7.11
CA SER A 283 12.77 -19.28 -6.85
C SER A 283 12.97 -18.93 -5.38
N ALA A 284 11.96 -18.32 -4.73
CA ALA A 284 12.00 -18.06 -3.29
C ALA A 284 12.07 -19.36 -2.47
N MET A 285 11.25 -20.36 -2.79
CA MET A 285 11.24 -21.66 -2.12
C MET A 285 12.57 -22.42 -2.30
N ALA A 286 13.13 -22.39 -3.50
CA ALA A 286 14.40 -23.07 -3.84
C ALA A 286 15.61 -22.52 -3.06
N ARG A 287 15.50 -21.34 -2.43
CA ARG A 287 16.57 -20.79 -1.58
C ARG A 287 16.71 -21.52 -0.25
N VAL A 288 15.70 -22.27 0.19
CA VAL A 288 15.78 -23.11 1.39
C VAL A 288 16.29 -24.49 0.96
N PRO A 289 17.53 -24.88 1.35
CA PRO A 289 18.11 -26.15 0.95
C PRO A 289 17.22 -27.35 1.33
N ASP A 290 17.06 -28.29 0.41
CA ASP A 290 16.30 -29.54 0.58
C ASP A 290 14.87 -29.37 1.12
N LEU A 291 14.26 -28.19 0.94
CA LEU A 291 12.94 -27.88 1.47
C LEU A 291 11.91 -28.97 1.13
N HIS A 292 11.75 -29.29 -0.15
CA HIS A 292 10.74 -30.25 -0.61
C HIS A 292 10.97 -31.65 0.00
N ARG A 293 12.22 -32.10 0.09
CA ARG A 293 12.60 -33.37 0.72
C ARG A 293 12.26 -33.40 2.21
N HIS A 294 12.41 -32.29 2.92
CA HIS A 294 12.07 -32.19 4.33
C HIS A 294 10.56 -32.14 4.56
N LEU A 295 9.84 -31.41 3.71
CA LEU A 295 8.38 -31.29 3.79
C LEU A 295 7.67 -32.60 3.43
N SER A 296 8.22 -33.41 2.54
CA SER A 296 7.67 -34.73 2.20
C SER A 296 7.71 -35.74 3.35
N LEU A 297 8.39 -35.44 4.47
CA LEU A 297 8.33 -36.24 5.69
C LEU A 297 7.04 -36.02 6.48
N TYR A 298 6.30 -34.94 6.21
CA TYR A 298 5.05 -34.63 6.87
C TYR A 298 3.89 -35.31 6.15
N PRO A 299 3.06 -36.11 6.86
CA PRO A 299 1.91 -36.77 6.25
C PRO A 299 0.94 -35.78 5.60
N GLU A 300 0.70 -34.66 6.29
CA GLU A 300 -0.15 -33.59 5.81
C GLU A 300 0.68 -32.37 5.43
N GLN A 301 0.41 -31.82 4.25
CA GLN A 301 1.02 -30.60 3.76
C GLN A 301 -0.07 -29.63 3.33
N VAL A 302 -0.05 -28.42 3.89
CA VAL A 302 -1.03 -27.38 3.63
C VAL A 302 -0.33 -26.16 3.03
N ARG A 303 -0.88 -25.62 1.94
CA ARG A 303 -0.49 -24.33 1.36
C ARG A 303 -1.61 -23.32 1.58
N LEU A 304 -1.30 -22.28 2.34
CA LEU A 304 -2.20 -21.16 2.59
C LEU A 304 -1.70 -19.96 1.78
N ALA A 305 -2.43 -19.55 0.74
CA ALA A 305 -2.08 -18.38 -0.05
C ALA A 305 -3.03 -17.22 0.27
N CYS A 306 -2.52 -16.06 0.69
CA CYS A 306 -3.28 -14.83 0.77
C CYS A 306 -2.88 -13.92 -0.39
N ILE A 307 -3.77 -13.75 -1.35
CA ILE A 307 -3.53 -13.06 -2.62
C ILE A 307 -4.72 -12.20 -3.00
N ASP A 308 -4.54 -11.23 -3.88
CA ASP A 308 -5.71 -10.62 -4.51
C ASP A 308 -6.42 -11.65 -5.44
N ARG A 309 -7.55 -11.26 -6.03
CA ARG A 309 -8.30 -12.11 -6.96
C ARG A 309 -7.89 -11.91 -8.41
N TYR A 310 -6.69 -11.39 -8.65
CA TYR A 310 -6.19 -11.23 -10.01
C TYR A 310 -5.98 -12.60 -10.66
N ALA A 311 -6.42 -12.74 -11.91
CA ALA A 311 -6.44 -14.04 -12.60
C ALA A 311 -5.05 -14.69 -12.70
N ALA A 312 -3.99 -13.90 -12.83
CA ALA A 312 -2.62 -14.43 -12.85
C ALA A 312 -2.22 -15.08 -11.52
N ASN A 313 -2.60 -14.47 -10.39
CA ASN A 313 -2.31 -15.00 -9.05
C ASN A 313 -3.04 -16.33 -8.81
N LEU A 314 -4.32 -16.40 -9.20
CA LEU A 314 -5.10 -17.65 -9.13
C LEU A 314 -4.49 -18.75 -10.00
N LYS A 315 -4.15 -18.44 -11.26
CA LYS A 315 -3.50 -19.39 -12.18
C LYS A 315 -2.11 -19.82 -11.68
N ALA A 316 -1.36 -18.95 -11.02
CA ALA A 316 -0.09 -19.30 -10.39
C ALA A 316 -0.30 -20.32 -9.27
N GLU A 317 -1.33 -20.13 -8.42
CA GLU A 317 -1.71 -21.10 -7.40
C GLU A 317 -2.24 -22.41 -7.98
N ASP A 318 -2.92 -22.39 -9.12
CA ASP A 318 -3.33 -23.59 -9.87
C ASP A 318 -2.12 -24.38 -10.37
N SER A 319 -1.10 -23.68 -10.87
CA SER A 319 0.17 -24.32 -11.23
C SER A 319 0.87 -24.99 -10.03
N PHE A 320 0.77 -24.42 -8.83
CA PHE A 320 1.30 -25.08 -7.63
C PHE A 320 0.51 -26.35 -7.28
N LYS A 321 -0.82 -26.28 -7.33
CA LYS A 321 -1.69 -27.43 -7.04
C LYS A 321 -1.51 -28.56 -8.05
N SER A 322 -1.32 -28.24 -9.34
CA SER A 322 -1.06 -29.27 -10.36
C SER A 322 0.29 -29.96 -10.15
N SER A 323 1.31 -29.23 -9.67
CA SER A 323 2.65 -29.78 -9.42
C SER A 323 2.75 -30.62 -8.14
N GLN A 324 1.86 -30.38 -7.17
CA GLN A 324 1.84 -31.02 -5.84
C GLN A 324 0.39 -31.35 -5.46
N PRO A 325 -0.24 -32.33 -6.13
CA PRO A 325 -1.65 -32.66 -5.94
C PRO A 325 -1.98 -33.12 -4.52
N GLU A 326 -1.02 -33.71 -3.80
CA GLU A 326 -1.11 -34.13 -2.40
C GLU A 326 -1.23 -32.95 -1.42
N MET A 327 -0.79 -31.76 -1.82
CA MET A 327 -0.83 -30.59 -0.95
C MET A 327 -2.25 -30.02 -0.86
N ILE A 328 -2.78 -29.91 0.35
CA ILE A 328 -4.05 -29.24 0.59
C ILE A 328 -3.85 -27.75 0.35
N ARG A 329 -4.62 -27.17 -0.56
CA ARG A 329 -4.52 -25.75 -0.92
C ARG A 329 -5.70 -24.99 -0.35
N THR A 330 -5.43 -23.85 0.27
CA THR A 330 -6.45 -22.89 0.68
C THR A 330 -6.04 -21.49 0.25
N ILE A 331 -6.90 -20.82 -0.53
CA ILE A 331 -6.67 -19.47 -1.02
C ILE A 331 -7.57 -18.51 -0.23
N PHE A 332 -6.98 -17.49 0.34
CA PHE A 332 -7.65 -16.39 1.02
C PHE A 332 -7.55 -15.14 0.15
N PRO A 333 -8.67 -14.53 -0.27
CA PRO A 333 -8.63 -13.25 -0.95
C PRO A 333 -8.15 -12.17 0.03
N CYS A 334 -7.31 -11.26 -0.45
CA CYS A 334 -6.83 -10.12 0.34
C CYS A 334 -8.00 -9.17 0.66
N ASP A 335 -8.30 -9.01 1.95
CA ASP A 335 -9.40 -8.15 2.42
C ASP A 335 -9.23 -6.69 1.99
N VAL A 336 -7.99 -6.21 1.88
CA VAL A 336 -7.70 -4.83 1.41
C VAL A 336 -8.12 -4.66 -0.05
N HIS A 337 -7.76 -5.62 -0.92
CA HIS A 337 -8.17 -5.60 -2.32
C HIS A 337 -9.67 -5.80 -2.48
N LYS A 338 -10.28 -6.67 -1.66
CA LYS A 338 -11.73 -6.84 -1.62
C LYS A 338 -12.42 -5.54 -1.23
N ALA A 339 -11.96 -4.86 -0.18
CA ALA A 339 -12.48 -3.56 0.24
C ALA A 339 -12.30 -2.52 -0.87
N SER A 340 -11.13 -2.44 -1.49
CA SER A 340 -10.86 -1.53 -2.61
C SER A 340 -11.81 -1.75 -3.78
N ALA A 341 -12.06 -3.01 -4.15
CA ALA A 341 -13.01 -3.37 -5.21
C ALA A 341 -14.45 -3.00 -4.85
N VAL A 342 -14.88 -3.26 -3.61
CA VAL A 342 -16.20 -2.85 -3.11
C VAL A 342 -16.34 -1.33 -3.16
N ILE A 343 -15.33 -0.57 -2.70
CA ILE A 343 -15.35 0.89 -2.73
C ILE A 343 -15.45 1.41 -4.16
N LYS A 344 -14.62 0.87 -5.08
CA LYS A 344 -14.67 1.24 -6.50
C LYS A 344 -16.08 1.04 -7.07
N LYS A 345 -16.72 -0.10 -6.77
CA LYS A 345 -18.10 -0.39 -7.20
C LYS A 345 -19.12 0.53 -6.53
N SER A 346 -18.99 0.81 -5.23
CA SER A 346 -19.90 1.68 -4.49
C SER A 346 -19.80 3.16 -4.90
N LEU A 347 -18.62 3.61 -5.33
CA LEU A 347 -18.39 4.97 -5.83
C LEU A 347 -18.69 5.13 -7.31
N ARG A 348 -18.90 4.04 -8.07
CA ARG A 348 -19.20 4.08 -9.51
C ARG A 348 -20.40 4.97 -9.86
N PRO A 349 -21.55 4.93 -9.13
CA PRO A 349 -22.67 5.83 -9.39
C PRO A 349 -22.33 7.31 -9.18
N PHE A 350 -21.22 7.60 -8.48
CA PHE A 350 -20.75 8.93 -8.11
C PHE A 350 -19.36 9.20 -8.68
N GLU A 351 -19.01 8.61 -9.83
CA GLU A 351 -17.66 8.75 -10.41
C GLU A 351 -17.33 10.21 -10.74
N GLU A 352 -18.31 10.96 -11.25
CA GLU A 352 -18.15 12.39 -11.50
C GLU A 352 -17.86 13.18 -10.22
N VAL A 353 -18.58 12.86 -9.13
CA VAL A 353 -18.41 13.50 -7.83
C VAL A 353 -17.05 13.14 -7.24
N THR A 354 -16.69 11.87 -7.28
CA THR A 354 -15.40 11.34 -6.83
C THR A 354 -14.26 12.06 -7.55
N SER A 355 -14.35 12.18 -8.88
CA SER A 355 -13.36 12.90 -9.70
C SER A 355 -13.31 14.38 -9.35
N GLY A 356 -14.47 15.01 -9.14
CA GLY A 356 -14.58 16.37 -8.65
C GLY A 356 -13.82 16.61 -7.35
N LEU A 357 -14.05 15.75 -6.34
CA LEU A 357 -13.37 15.80 -5.05
C LEU A 357 -11.84 15.63 -5.19
N VAL A 358 -11.39 14.72 -6.06
CA VAL A 358 -9.96 14.57 -6.37
C VAL A 358 -9.39 15.85 -6.96
N HIS A 359 -10.03 16.41 -7.99
CA HIS A 359 -9.56 17.63 -8.66
C HIS A 359 -9.57 18.86 -7.75
N THR A 360 -10.57 18.98 -6.87
CA THR A 360 -10.59 20.03 -5.84
C THR A 360 -9.36 19.92 -4.94
N GLY A 361 -9.05 18.73 -4.40
CA GLY A 361 -7.86 18.53 -3.57
C GLY A 361 -6.56 18.83 -4.31
N LEU A 362 -6.41 18.32 -5.55
CA LEU A 362 -5.23 18.54 -6.38
C LEU A 362 -5.02 20.01 -6.76
N SER A 363 -6.10 20.78 -6.98
CA SER A 363 -6.02 22.21 -7.30
C SER A 363 -5.47 23.05 -6.13
N MET A 364 -5.44 22.49 -4.92
CA MET A 364 -4.96 23.14 -3.71
C MET A 364 -3.57 22.65 -3.28
N GLU A 365 -2.92 21.75 -4.01
CA GLU A 365 -1.64 21.16 -3.64
C GLU A 365 -0.53 22.22 -3.52
N GLY A 366 -0.50 23.21 -4.42
CA GLY A 366 0.49 24.30 -4.44
C GLY A 366 0.55 25.15 -3.16
N GLY A 367 1.72 25.72 -2.87
CA GLY A 367 1.91 26.68 -1.78
C GLY A 367 0.99 27.91 -1.93
N GLY A 368 0.53 28.48 -0.82
CA GLY A 368 -0.32 29.69 -0.82
C GLY A 368 -1.77 29.50 -1.31
N SER A 369 -2.14 28.34 -1.88
CA SER A 369 -3.49 28.08 -2.42
C SER A 369 -4.61 28.33 -1.40
N LEU A 370 -4.38 27.99 -0.12
CA LEU A 370 -5.35 28.21 0.96
C LEU A 370 -5.54 29.70 1.25
N ALA A 371 -4.48 30.51 1.20
CA ALA A 371 -4.58 31.95 1.42
C ALA A 371 -5.40 32.60 0.30
N VAL A 372 -5.13 32.23 -0.96
CA VAL A 372 -5.91 32.67 -2.12
C VAL A 372 -7.37 32.25 -1.99
N LEU A 373 -7.65 31.00 -1.60
CA LEU A 373 -9.03 30.53 -1.43
C LEU A 373 -9.78 31.28 -0.32
N ARG A 374 -9.10 31.59 0.79
CA ARG A 374 -9.65 32.40 1.88
C ARG A 374 -9.96 33.83 1.42
N GLN A 375 -9.07 34.44 0.65
CA GLN A 375 -9.30 35.75 0.04
C GLN A 375 -10.52 35.71 -0.89
N VAL A 376 -10.66 34.69 -1.74
CA VAL A 376 -11.83 34.52 -2.61
C VAL A 376 -13.12 34.38 -1.80
N LEU A 377 -13.11 33.61 -0.71
CA LEU A 377 -14.28 33.48 0.16
C LEU A 377 -14.62 34.79 0.88
N GLN A 378 -13.61 35.55 1.33
CA GLN A 378 -13.79 36.89 1.88
C GLN A 378 -14.45 37.81 0.85
N GLU A 379 -13.98 37.84 -0.40
CA GLU A 379 -14.59 38.61 -1.47
C GLU A 379 -16.04 38.19 -1.74
N VAL A 380 -16.37 36.90 -1.62
CA VAL A 380 -17.77 36.44 -1.72
C VAL A 380 -18.60 37.05 -0.59
N PHE A 381 -18.12 37.04 0.66
CA PHE A 381 -18.85 37.66 1.76
C PHE A 381 -18.97 39.18 1.62
N GLU A 382 -17.91 39.89 1.23
CA GLU A 382 -17.95 41.35 1.04
C GLU A 382 -19.02 41.78 0.03
N ASN A 383 -19.18 41.01 -1.05
CA ASN A 383 -20.14 41.30 -2.11
C ASN A 383 -21.56 40.83 -1.80
N ASP A 384 -21.72 39.63 -1.23
CA ASP A 384 -23.01 38.95 -1.13
C ASP A 384 -23.64 38.99 0.28
N LEU A 385 -22.92 39.48 1.30
CA LEU A 385 -23.41 39.54 2.68
C LEU A 385 -24.40 40.69 2.88
N PHE A 386 -25.61 40.32 3.28
CA PHE A 386 -26.66 41.19 3.77
C PHE A 386 -26.76 41.10 5.29
N VAL A 387 -26.79 42.25 5.95
CA VAL A 387 -26.96 42.33 7.41
C VAL A 387 -28.37 42.81 7.70
N GLU A 388 -29.16 41.95 8.35
CA GLU A 388 -30.52 42.27 8.77
C GLU A 388 -30.56 42.48 10.28
N ASN A 389 -31.18 43.58 10.71
CA ASN A 389 -31.39 43.89 12.13
C ASN A 389 -32.71 43.28 12.64
N THR A 390 -32.97 42.04 12.26
CA THR A 390 -34.16 41.27 12.65
C THR A 390 -33.74 40.05 13.46
N PRO A 391 -34.62 39.49 14.32
CA PRO A 391 -34.35 38.23 14.99
C PRO A 391 -34.05 37.11 14.00
N ALA A 392 -32.99 36.34 14.26
CA ALA A 392 -32.64 35.17 13.46
C ALA A 392 -33.80 34.17 13.43
N PRO A 393 -34.09 33.54 12.26
CA PRO A 393 -35.15 32.55 12.16
C PRO A 393 -34.89 31.36 13.11
N GLY A 394 -35.86 31.10 13.98
CA GLY A 394 -35.83 29.95 14.87
C GLY A 394 -36.36 28.66 14.21
N GLY A 395 -36.67 27.66 15.03
CA GLY A 395 -37.41 26.48 14.60
C GLY A 395 -36.65 25.58 13.63
N SER A 396 -37.31 25.20 12.54
CA SER A 396 -36.80 24.22 11.56
C SER A 396 -35.51 24.65 10.89
N ILE A 397 -35.35 25.94 10.56
CA ILE A 397 -34.16 26.48 9.91
C ILE A 397 -32.93 26.28 10.81
N ARG A 398 -33.01 26.72 12.06
CA ARG A 398 -31.92 26.55 13.03
C ARG A 398 -31.59 25.07 13.28
N ASN A 399 -32.61 24.21 13.33
CA ASN A 399 -32.42 22.77 13.48
C ASN A 399 -31.73 22.15 12.26
N HIS A 400 -32.10 22.58 11.05
CA HIS A 400 -31.47 22.14 9.81
C HIS A 400 -29.99 22.55 9.77
N THR A 401 -29.66 23.82 10.07
CA THR A 401 -28.27 24.28 10.16
C THR A 401 -27.47 23.47 11.17
N ARG A 402 -28.07 23.15 12.34
CA ARG A 402 -27.43 22.31 13.34
C ARG A 402 -27.15 20.90 12.82
N GLN A 403 -28.09 20.27 12.12
CA GLN A 403 -27.90 18.94 11.53
C GLN A 403 -26.77 18.93 10.49
N ILE A 404 -26.69 19.96 9.64
CA ILE A 404 -25.60 20.12 8.67
C ILE A 404 -24.24 20.27 9.38
N LEU A 405 -24.19 21.07 10.44
CA LEU A 405 -22.98 21.24 11.25
C LEU A 405 -22.59 19.96 12.00
N ASP A 406 -23.55 19.18 12.49
CA ASP A 406 -23.28 17.90 13.15
C ASP A 406 -22.76 16.84 12.15
N LEU A 407 -23.24 16.91 10.90
CA LEU A 407 -22.80 16.03 9.81
C LEU A 407 -21.37 16.33 9.35
N PHE A 408 -21.00 17.60 9.13
CA PHE A 408 -19.72 17.96 8.52
C PHE A 408 -18.67 18.53 9.50
N CYS A 409 -19.07 18.82 10.74
CA CYS A 409 -18.18 19.24 11.83
C CYS A 409 -18.44 18.39 13.08
N PRO A 410 -18.26 17.06 13.03
CA PRO A 410 -18.61 16.18 14.14
C PRO A 410 -17.86 16.53 15.43
N THR A 411 -18.59 16.57 16.55
CA THR A 411 -18.06 16.87 17.90
C THR A 411 -18.00 15.65 18.83
N HIS A 412 -18.39 14.47 18.34
CA HIS A 412 -18.46 13.25 19.13
C HIS A 412 -17.06 12.61 19.37
N PRO A 413 -16.90 11.78 20.42
CA PRO A 413 -15.67 11.02 20.66
C PRO A 413 -15.41 10.07 19.49
N GLY A 414 -14.32 10.31 18.75
CA GLY A 414 -13.98 9.58 17.52
C GLY A 414 -13.73 10.49 16.31
N ALA A 415 -14.27 11.71 16.33
CA ALA A 415 -13.94 12.71 15.32
C ALA A 415 -12.44 13.08 15.39
N SER A 416 -11.84 13.41 14.25
CA SER A 416 -10.40 13.72 14.17
C SER A 416 -9.98 14.96 14.96
N SER A 417 -10.91 15.89 15.23
CA SER A 417 -10.63 17.15 15.96
C SER A 417 -11.89 17.75 16.63
N PRO A 418 -12.44 17.10 17.68
CA PRO A 418 -13.75 17.48 18.24
C PRO A 418 -13.78 18.89 18.84
N LEU A 419 -12.71 19.34 19.50
CA LEU A 419 -12.63 20.70 20.07
C LEU A 419 -12.60 21.79 18.98
N LYS A 420 -11.82 21.57 17.92
CA LYS A 420 -11.79 22.50 16.77
C LYS A 420 -13.14 22.52 16.06
N ASN A 421 -13.78 21.37 15.90
CA ASN A 421 -15.11 21.29 15.32
C ASN A 421 -16.17 21.98 16.20
N MET A 422 -16.10 21.87 17.52
CA MET A 422 -16.98 22.59 18.44
C MET A 422 -16.83 24.11 18.30
N GLN A 423 -15.59 24.62 18.19
CA GLN A 423 -15.34 26.03 17.91
C GLN A 423 -15.89 26.45 16.55
N ARG A 424 -15.68 25.65 15.51
CA ARG A 424 -16.22 25.89 14.16
C ARG A 424 -17.75 25.93 14.19
N GLN A 425 -18.39 24.94 14.81
CA GLN A 425 -19.85 24.90 14.95
C GLN A 425 -20.36 26.15 15.69
N PHE A 426 -19.69 26.59 16.76
CA PHE A 426 -20.08 27.80 17.48
C PHE A 426 -20.03 29.05 16.58
N VAL A 427 -18.92 29.27 15.89
CA VAL A 427 -18.75 30.43 14.98
C VAL A 427 -19.78 30.38 13.85
N LEU A 428 -19.90 29.24 13.17
CA LEU A 428 -20.82 29.08 12.04
C LEU A 428 -22.28 29.21 12.50
N GLN A 429 -22.68 28.61 13.62
CA GLN A 429 -24.04 28.74 14.13
C GLN A 429 -24.37 30.18 14.57
N TYR A 430 -23.39 30.92 15.09
CA TYR A 430 -23.57 32.30 15.52
C TYR A 430 -23.71 33.26 14.32
N PHE A 431 -22.78 33.20 13.37
CA PHE A 431 -22.74 34.13 12.23
C PHE A 431 -23.63 33.70 11.07
N CYS A 432 -23.72 32.40 10.76
CA CYS A 432 -24.51 31.84 9.66
C CYS A 432 -25.90 31.44 10.17
N ASN A 433 -26.63 32.41 10.73
CA ASN A 433 -27.88 32.20 11.45
C ASN A 433 -29.15 32.43 10.61
N SER A 434 -29.02 32.55 9.28
CA SER A 434 -30.14 32.61 8.34
C SER A 434 -30.46 31.24 7.74
N ASP A 435 -31.39 31.21 6.80
CA ASP A 435 -31.68 30.02 6.01
C ASP A 435 -30.54 29.73 5.02
N ILE A 436 -29.70 28.77 5.39
CA ILE A 436 -28.52 28.34 4.62
C ILE A 436 -28.87 27.73 3.26
N THR A 437 -30.15 27.40 3.02
CA THR A 437 -30.60 26.90 1.73
C THR A 437 -30.79 28.02 0.71
N GLN A 438 -30.93 29.27 1.14
CA GLN A 438 -31.16 30.39 0.22
C GLN A 438 -29.91 30.71 -0.61
N GLU A 439 -30.09 31.42 -1.72
CA GLU A 439 -28.96 31.87 -2.53
C GLU A 439 -28.22 33.07 -1.91
N ARG A 440 -28.96 33.88 -1.13
CA ARG A 440 -28.46 35.09 -0.47
C ARG A 440 -27.80 34.76 0.86
N ILE A 441 -26.64 35.37 1.10
CA ILE A 441 -25.93 35.25 2.38
C ILE A 441 -26.47 36.33 3.32
N VAL A 442 -27.31 35.92 4.28
CA VAL A 442 -27.92 36.83 5.26
C VAL A 442 -27.34 36.56 6.65
N HIS A 443 -26.95 37.61 7.35
CA HIS A 443 -26.63 37.58 8.78
C HIS A 443 -27.68 38.38 9.54
N HIS A 444 -28.37 37.73 10.47
CA HIS A 444 -29.30 38.40 11.37
C HIS A 444 -28.55 38.90 12.61
N CYS A 445 -28.26 40.19 12.67
CA CYS A 445 -27.56 40.77 13.81
C CYS A 445 -28.55 41.15 14.91
N THR A 446 -28.91 40.17 15.73
CA THR A 446 -29.69 40.41 16.95
C THR A 446 -28.85 41.15 17.98
N PHE A 447 -29.40 42.23 18.56
CA PHE A 447 -28.80 43.02 19.65
C PHE A 447 -27.61 43.91 19.29
N SER A 448 -27.49 44.34 18.03
CA SER A 448 -26.35 45.16 17.60
C SER A 448 -25.01 44.47 17.91
N CYS A 449 -24.97 43.16 17.71
CA CYS A 449 -23.79 42.31 17.78
C CYS A 449 -22.57 42.90 17.04
N CYS A 450 -22.83 43.69 16.00
CA CYS A 450 -21.90 44.50 15.26
C CYS A 450 -22.42 45.95 15.23
N ALA A 451 -21.54 46.94 15.34
CA ALA A 451 -21.87 48.36 15.26
C ALA A 451 -22.11 48.82 13.82
N SER A 452 -21.60 48.09 12.83
CA SER A 452 -21.77 48.40 11.42
C SER A 452 -21.74 47.17 10.52
N ARG A 453 -22.20 47.33 9.27
CA ARG A 453 -22.04 46.33 8.21
C ARG A 453 -20.57 45.98 7.97
N GLN A 454 -19.67 46.97 8.01
CA GLN A 454 -18.25 46.76 7.81
C GLN A 454 -17.67 45.86 8.90
N GLU A 455 -17.99 46.14 10.17
CA GLU A 455 -17.53 45.31 11.29
C GLU A 455 -18.04 43.86 11.15
N THR A 456 -19.28 43.68 10.67
CA THR A 456 -19.80 42.34 10.38
C THR A 456 -18.99 41.65 9.28
N ALA A 457 -18.68 42.37 8.19
CA ALA A 457 -17.84 41.86 7.11
C ALA A 457 -16.43 41.49 7.61
N ASP A 458 -15.81 42.32 8.45
CA ASP A 458 -14.49 42.06 9.03
C ASP A 458 -14.51 40.80 9.93
N ARG A 459 -15.59 40.60 10.70
CA ARG A 459 -15.78 39.37 11.50
C ARG A 459 -16.02 38.14 10.63
N PHE A 460 -16.73 38.27 9.51
CA PHE A 460 -16.85 37.19 8.54
C PHE A 460 -15.49 36.84 7.93
N ALA A 461 -14.72 37.85 7.51
CA ALA A 461 -13.39 37.69 6.93
C ALA A 461 -12.40 37.02 7.90
N THR A 462 -12.45 37.35 9.19
CA THR A 462 -11.51 36.84 10.19
C THR A 462 -11.97 35.53 10.82
N SER A 463 -13.24 35.41 11.23
CA SER A 463 -13.73 34.26 12.00
C SER A 463 -14.43 33.23 11.12
N VAL A 464 -15.36 33.66 10.28
CA VAL A 464 -16.21 32.75 9.48
C VAL A 464 -15.41 32.07 8.37
N VAL A 465 -14.54 32.81 7.68
CA VAL A 465 -13.63 32.26 6.67
C VAL A 465 -12.71 31.19 7.28
N LEU A 466 -12.14 31.42 8.47
CA LEU A 466 -11.31 30.43 9.14
C LEU A 466 -12.10 29.21 9.59
N ALA A 467 -13.37 29.39 10.00
CA ALA A 467 -14.23 28.28 10.38
C ALA A 467 -14.62 27.40 9.18
N PHE A 468 -14.86 27.98 8.00
CA PHE A 468 -15.11 27.22 6.77
C PHE A 468 -13.84 26.59 6.18
N LEU A 469 -12.73 27.34 6.16
CA LEU A 469 -11.48 26.96 5.51
C LEU A 469 -10.30 26.84 6.49
N PRO A 470 -10.36 25.94 7.49
CA PRO A 470 -9.27 25.80 8.46
C PRO A 470 -8.01 25.18 7.85
N ARG A 471 -8.16 24.42 6.77
CA ARG A 471 -7.09 23.72 6.04
C ARG A 471 -7.43 23.60 4.55
N LYS A 472 -6.46 23.18 3.74
CA LYS A 472 -6.67 22.77 2.35
C LYS A 472 -7.65 21.60 2.27
N CYS A 473 -8.40 21.50 1.18
CA CYS A 473 -9.24 20.32 0.92
C CYS A 473 -8.35 19.08 0.89
N PRO A 474 -8.60 18.07 1.74
CA PRO A 474 -7.91 16.78 1.66
C PRO A 474 -8.13 16.15 0.28
N MET A 475 -7.15 15.39 -0.22
CA MET A 475 -7.31 14.66 -1.47
C MET A 475 -8.05 13.35 -1.22
N LEU A 476 -9.14 13.11 -1.96
CA LEU A 476 -9.84 11.84 -1.94
C LEU A 476 -8.96 10.75 -2.56
N LYS A 477 -8.55 9.76 -1.76
CA LYS A 477 -7.79 8.61 -2.23
C LYS A 477 -8.76 7.55 -2.75
N ARG A 478 -8.96 7.46 -4.06
CA ARG A 478 -9.87 6.47 -4.69
C ARG A 478 -9.63 5.02 -4.22
N LYS A 479 -8.37 4.69 -3.87
CA LYS A 479 -7.97 3.34 -3.43
C LYS A 479 -8.11 3.08 -1.93
N SER A 480 -8.42 4.10 -1.11
CA SER A 480 -8.48 3.98 0.34
C SER A 480 -9.81 4.51 0.89
N TRP A 481 -10.51 3.70 1.68
CA TRP A 481 -11.69 4.13 2.43
C TRP A 481 -11.33 5.07 3.58
N THR A 482 -10.14 4.89 4.16
CA THR A 482 -9.68 5.74 5.25
C THR A 482 -9.51 7.16 4.72
N ASP A 483 -10.04 8.12 5.48
CA ASP A 483 -10.01 9.55 5.17
C ASP A 483 -10.88 10.00 3.96
N ALA A 484 -11.69 9.12 3.36
CA ALA A 484 -12.61 9.51 2.28
C ALA A 484 -13.68 10.50 2.74
N GLU A 485 -14.01 10.50 4.03
CA GLU A 485 -14.95 11.42 4.66
C GLU A 485 -14.42 12.85 4.68
N GLN A 486 -13.11 13.04 4.89
CA GLN A 486 -12.55 14.38 5.06
C GLN A 486 -12.73 15.34 3.86
N PRO A 487 -12.50 14.93 2.59
CA PRO A 487 -12.83 15.77 1.45
C PRO A 487 -14.33 16.02 1.34
N MET A 488 -15.18 15.02 1.64
CA MET A 488 -16.64 15.16 1.60
C MET A 488 -17.15 16.12 2.68
N GLU A 489 -16.61 16.07 3.89
CA GLU A 489 -16.88 17.01 4.97
C GLU A 489 -16.50 18.44 4.57
N TRP A 490 -15.33 18.59 3.96
CA TRP A 490 -14.83 19.88 3.53
C TRP A 490 -15.70 20.50 2.43
N THR A 491 -15.97 19.76 1.35
CA THR A 491 -16.78 20.27 0.24
C THR A 491 -18.26 20.35 0.60
N GLY A 492 -18.76 19.37 1.34
CA GLY A 492 -20.16 19.27 1.77
C GLY A 492 -20.54 20.42 2.70
N LEU A 493 -19.68 20.79 3.65
CA LEU A 493 -19.90 21.95 4.51
C LEU A 493 -20.04 23.24 3.68
N LEU A 494 -19.09 23.50 2.78
CA LEU A 494 -19.13 24.70 1.94
C LEU A 494 -20.34 24.70 1.00
N GLN A 495 -20.67 23.57 0.38
CA GLN A 495 -21.81 23.51 -0.53
C GLN A 495 -23.14 23.71 0.21
N SER A 496 -23.27 23.16 1.42
CA SER A 496 -24.50 23.24 2.22
C SER A 496 -24.82 24.66 2.73
N PHE A 497 -23.84 25.56 2.77
CA PHE A 497 -24.05 26.94 3.16
C PHE A 497 -24.14 27.82 1.91
N TRP A 498 -25.35 28.16 1.49
CA TRP A 498 -25.66 29.06 0.36
C TRP A 498 -24.96 28.70 -0.97
N GLY A 499 -24.59 27.43 -1.18
CA GLY A 499 -23.80 26.99 -2.33
C GLY A 499 -22.38 27.60 -2.37
N LEU A 500 -21.79 27.94 -1.22
CA LEU A 500 -20.50 28.63 -1.14
C LEU A 500 -19.39 27.86 -1.86
N PHE A 501 -19.37 26.53 -1.82
CA PHE A 501 -18.37 25.74 -2.55
C PHE A 501 -18.36 26.12 -4.04
N THR A 502 -19.54 26.16 -4.66
CA THR A 502 -19.68 26.55 -6.07
C THR A 502 -19.18 27.97 -6.31
N LYS A 503 -19.67 28.94 -5.52
CA LYS A 503 -19.30 30.36 -5.66
C LYS A 503 -17.79 30.59 -5.53
N VAL A 504 -17.18 29.95 -4.54
CA VAL A 504 -15.74 30.07 -4.26
C VAL A 504 -14.92 29.39 -5.34
N MET A 505 -15.25 28.15 -5.73
CA MET A 505 -14.44 27.41 -6.70
C MET A 505 -14.50 28.00 -8.11
N VAL A 506 -15.63 28.56 -8.53
CA VAL A 506 -15.73 29.27 -9.82
C VAL A 506 -14.76 30.46 -9.85
N LYS A 507 -14.77 31.30 -8.81
CA LYS A 507 -13.83 32.43 -8.68
C LYS A 507 -12.37 31.98 -8.55
N PHE A 508 -12.10 31.01 -7.67
CA PHE A 508 -10.75 30.50 -7.41
C PHE A 508 -10.07 29.91 -8.63
N THR A 509 -10.84 29.27 -9.50
CA THR A 509 -10.33 28.62 -10.72
C THR A 509 -10.19 29.59 -11.90
N GLY A 510 -10.63 30.85 -11.74
CA GLY A 510 -10.61 31.86 -12.79
C GLY A 510 -11.54 31.54 -13.97
N SER A 511 -12.45 30.58 -13.80
CA SER A 511 -13.34 30.14 -14.88
C SER A 511 -14.40 31.22 -15.12
N ALA A 512 -14.48 31.72 -16.35
CA ALA A 512 -15.68 32.41 -16.81
C ALA A 512 -16.87 31.47 -16.64
N THR A 513 -18.00 31.98 -16.18
CA THR A 513 -19.29 31.31 -15.97
C THR A 513 -19.88 30.79 -17.29
N ALA A 514 -19.15 29.96 -18.03
CA ALA A 514 -19.69 29.26 -19.19
C ALA A 514 -20.71 28.24 -18.66
N ALA A 515 -21.96 28.39 -19.10
CA ALA A 515 -23.04 27.49 -18.74
C ALA A 515 -22.60 26.04 -18.98
N PRO A 516 -22.84 25.12 -18.03
CA PRO A 516 -22.39 23.73 -18.17
C PRO A 516 -22.99 23.13 -19.45
N VAL A 517 -22.12 22.73 -20.37
CA VAL A 517 -22.52 21.99 -21.57
C VAL A 517 -23.08 20.66 -21.10
N ALA A 518 -24.40 20.48 -21.21
CA ALA A 518 -25.05 19.20 -21.00
C ALA A 518 -24.46 18.19 -21.99
N ARG A 519 -23.62 17.29 -21.51
CA ARG A 519 -23.16 16.17 -22.33
C ARG A 519 -24.32 15.20 -22.46
N VAL A 520 -24.74 15.01 -23.71
CA VAL A 520 -25.77 14.09 -24.14
C VAL A 520 -25.20 12.66 -24.09
N SER A 521 -25.91 11.81 -23.34
CA SER A 521 -25.99 10.33 -23.32
C SER A 521 -24.74 9.48 -23.54
N GLU A 522 -24.53 8.63 -22.53
CA GLU A 522 -23.68 7.44 -22.47
C GLU A 522 -23.85 6.50 -23.68
N GLU A 523 -22.77 6.27 -24.42
CA GLU A 523 -22.56 4.98 -25.06
C GLU A 523 -22.22 3.99 -23.93
N HIS A 524 -23.16 3.08 -23.67
CA HIS A 524 -22.99 1.95 -22.76
C HIS A 524 -21.90 1.04 -23.37
N ASP A 525 -20.66 1.17 -22.88
CA ASP A 525 -19.66 0.12 -23.06
C ASP A 525 -20.20 -1.15 -22.39
N GLU A 526 -20.30 -2.23 -23.16
CA GLU A 526 -20.74 -3.55 -22.72
C GLU A 526 -19.77 -4.06 -21.64
N ASP A 527 -20.10 -3.80 -20.37
CA ASP A 527 -19.38 -4.35 -19.23
C ASP A 527 -19.48 -5.88 -19.25
N GLU A 528 -18.32 -6.52 -19.41
CA GLU A 528 -18.11 -7.93 -19.14
C GLU A 528 -18.61 -8.29 -17.73
N ASP A 529 -19.63 -9.15 -17.71
CA ASP A 529 -20.28 -9.72 -16.54
C ASP A 529 -19.31 -10.60 -15.74
N PHE A 530 -18.50 -9.97 -14.88
CA PHE A 530 -17.66 -10.66 -13.89
C PHE A 530 -18.44 -11.19 -12.67
N GLY A 531 -19.77 -11.34 -12.78
CA GLY A 531 -20.67 -11.73 -11.69
C GLY A 531 -21.13 -13.20 -11.70
N GLN A 532 -21.07 -13.91 -12.82
CA GLN A 532 -21.66 -15.26 -12.92
C GLN A 532 -20.78 -16.39 -12.35
N GLY A 533 -19.46 -16.20 -12.24
CA GLY A 533 -18.54 -17.26 -11.81
C GLY A 533 -18.65 -17.69 -10.34
N GLU A 534 -19.14 -16.83 -9.43
CA GLU A 534 -19.27 -17.22 -8.01
C GLU A 534 -20.54 -18.04 -7.72
N ALA A 535 -21.58 -17.92 -8.55
CA ALA A 535 -22.80 -18.72 -8.40
C ALA A 535 -22.63 -20.14 -8.97
N GLU A 536 -21.86 -20.30 -10.05
CA GLU A 536 -21.60 -21.62 -10.64
C GLU A 536 -20.54 -22.42 -9.88
N ALA A 537 -19.49 -21.79 -9.33
CA ALA A 537 -18.49 -22.52 -8.54
C ALA A 537 -19.07 -23.07 -7.22
N ALA A 538 -19.99 -22.35 -6.57
CA ALA A 538 -20.69 -22.84 -5.38
C ALA A 538 -21.76 -23.91 -5.72
N ALA A 539 -22.30 -23.91 -6.95
CA ALA A 539 -23.25 -24.92 -7.42
C ALA A 539 -22.56 -26.21 -7.92
N ALA A 540 -21.31 -26.10 -8.41
CA ALA A 540 -20.51 -27.24 -8.85
C ALA A 540 -20.01 -28.11 -7.68
N ASP A 541 -19.63 -27.51 -6.56
CA ASP A 541 -19.18 -28.24 -5.35
C ASP A 541 -20.33 -29.00 -4.64
N ALA A 542 -21.58 -28.63 -4.90
CA ALA A 542 -22.76 -29.31 -4.36
C ALA A 542 -23.23 -30.53 -5.20
N ARG A 543 -22.61 -30.79 -6.37
CA ARG A 543 -23.05 -31.82 -7.33
C ARG A 543 -22.13 -33.03 -7.46
N VAL A 544 -21.10 -33.19 -6.62
CA VAL A 544 -20.14 -34.32 -6.70
C VAL A 544 -20.59 -35.57 -5.92
N LEU A 545 -21.88 -35.69 -5.61
CA LEU A 545 -22.46 -36.94 -5.09
C LEU A 545 -23.67 -37.35 -5.93
N ASP A 546 -23.46 -37.67 -7.21
CA ASP A 546 -24.14 -38.78 -7.88
C ASP A 546 -23.70 -38.95 -9.35
N ALA A 547 -23.66 -40.22 -9.76
CA ALA A 547 -23.64 -40.76 -11.12
C ALA A 547 -22.30 -40.95 -11.85
N ASP A 548 -21.84 -42.21 -11.76
CA ASP A 548 -21.26 -42.97 -12.87
C ASP A 548 -22.08 -42.83 -14.16
N ALA A 549 -21.40 -42.56 -15.29
CA ALA A 549 -21.51 -43.26 -16.58
C ALA A 549 -21.10 -42.37 -17.76
N ALA A 550 -19.86 -42.59 -18.21
CA ALA A 550 -19.39 -42.75 -19.59
C ALA A 550 -19.98 -41.91 -20.77
N THR A 551 -19.02 -41.42 -21.56
CA THR A 551 -19.03 -41.07 -23.00
C THR A 551 -19.50 -39.69 -23.42
N ALA A 552 -18.53 -38.81 -23.73
CA ALA A 552 -18.38 -38.15 -25.03
C ALA A 552 -17.06 -37.35 -25.04
N GLU A 553 -16.05 -37.91 -25.71
CA GLU A 553 -14.82 -37.23 -26.13
C GLU A 553 -15.12 -36.21 -27.25
N ASP A 554 -14.27 -35.18 -27.29
CA ASP A 554 -14.07 -34.19 -28.35
C ASP A 554 -15.20 -33.20 -28.64
N VAL A 555 -14.93 -31.92 -28.31
CA VAL A 555 -15.20 -30.68 -29.10
C VAL A 555 -15.00 -29.39 -28.27
N LEU A 556 -14.67 -29.44 -26.97
CA LEU A 556 -14.59 -28.24 -26.12
C LEU A 556 -13.20 -27.63 -25.86
N GLU A 557 -12.11 -28.13 -26.45
CA GLU A 557 -10.75 -27.59 -26.21
C GLU A 557 -10.26 -26.55 -27.25
N LEU A 558 -11.08 -26.14 -28.23
CA LEU A 558 -10.63 -25.26 -29.31
C LEU A 558 -11.15 -23.81 -29.23
N VAL A 559 -12.00 -23.47 -28.24
CA VAL A 559 -12.57 -22.12 -28.11
C VAL A 559 -11.91 -21.29 -26.99
N ASP A 560 -11.23 -21.92 -26.02
CA ASP A 560 -10.48 -21.20 -24.98
C ASP A 560 -9.12 -20.64 -25.45
N GLY A 561 -8.63 -21.06 -26.63
CA GLY A 561 -7.35 -20.63 -27.18
C GLY A 561 -7.36 -19.30 -27.93
N ILE A 562 -8.54 -18.76 -28.28
CA ILE A 562 -8.65 -17.56 -29.15
C ILE A 562 -9.09 -16.31 -28.37
N LEU A 563 -9.68 -16.44 -27.18
CA LEU A 563 -10.02 -15.30 -26.31
C LEU A 563 -8.86 -14.83 -25.39
N ALA A 564 -7.68 -15.44 -25.51
CA ALA A 564 -6.47 -15.05 -24.77
C ALA A 564 -5.62 -13.94 -25.45
N GLN A 565 -6.16 -13.26 -26.48
CA GLN A 565 -5.51 -12.13 -27.14
C GLN A 565 -6.43 -10.91 -27.15
N GLY A 566 -6.64 -10.29 -25.99
CA GLY A 566 -7.49 -9.10 -25.89
C GLY A 566 -7.37 -8.22 -24.64
N SER A 567 -6.85 -8.71 -23.51
CA SER A 567 -6.83 -7.93 -22.24
C SER A 567 -5.42 -7.63 -21.73
N GLY A 568 -4.48 -7.48 -22.66
CA GLY A 568 -3.08 -7.12 -22.41
C GLY A 568 -2.74 -5.72 -22.93
N VAL A 569 -3.62 -4.75 -22.73
CA VAL A 569 -3.32 -3.31 -22.90
C VAL A 569 -3.65 -2.67 -21.55
N GLY A 570 -2.74 -1.82 -21.08
CA GLY A 570 -2.63 -1.40 -19.67
C GLY A 570 -3.93 -0.95 -19.01
N GLU A 571 -3.85 -0.83 -17.69
CA GLU A 571 -4.70 0.05 -16.90
C GLU A 571 -4.60 1.48 -17.45
N ALA A 572 -5.22 1.71 -18.61
CA ALA A 572 -5.81 2.98 -18.93
C ALA A 572 -6.86 3.15 -17.85
N GLU A 573 -6.58 4.09 -16.96
CA GLU A 573 -7.58 4.68 -16.08
C GLU A 573 -8.83 4.97 -16.93
N THR A 574 -9.88 4.16 -16.80
CA THR A 574 -11.18 4.44 -17.43
C THR A 574 -11.94 5.56 -16.69
N GLY A 575 -11.23 6.43 -15.95
CA GLY A 575 -11.82 7.53 -15.19
C GLY A 575 -10.90 8.73 -15.18
N ASP A 576 -10.99 9.50 -16.28
CA ASP A 576 -10.03 10.45 -16.86
C ASP A 576 -8.92 9.76 -17.65
N GLN A 577 -8.96 9.81 -18.99
CA GLN A 577 -7.75 9.69 -19.79
C GLN A 577 -6.71 10.58 -19.12
N ASP A 578 -5.59 10.01 -18.68
CA ASP A 578 -4.40 10.74 -18.25
C ASP A 578 -4.02 11.66 -19.40
N GLU A 579 -4.60 12.87 -19.39
CA GLU A 579 -4.29 13.93 -20.31
C GLU A 579 -2.81 14.17 -20.05
N ALA A 580 -1.97 13.70 -20.97
CA ALA A 580 -0.54 13.64 -20.77
C ALA A 580 -0.09 14.97 -20.17
N ALA A 581 0.62 14.89 -19.04
CA ALA A 581 1.04 16.08 -18.31
C ALA A 581 1.66 17.05 -19.33
N PRO A 582 1.20 18.32 -19.38
CA PRO A 582 1.73 19.26 -20.35
C PRO A 582 3.24 19.31 -20.16
N MET A 583 3.98 19.09 -21.24
CA MET A 583 5.44 19.04 -21.24
C MET A 583 5.97 20.33 -21.86
N LEU A 584 6.94 20.95 -21.21
CA LEU A 584 7.74 22.02 -21.77
C LEU A 584 8.64 21.46 -22.90
N PRO A 585 9.20 22.33 -23.77
CA PRO A 585 10.05 21.88 -24.89
C PRO A 585 11.29 21.05 -24.50
N ASP A 586 11.74 21.15 -23.25
CA ASP A 586 12.86 20.40 -22.67
C ASP A 586 12.44 19.04 -22.08
N GLY A 587 11.16 18.72 -22.08
CA GLY A 587 10.62 17.49 -21.49
C GLY A 587 10.36 17.57 -19.98
N GLU A 588 10.45 18.75 -19.36
CA GLU A 588 9.95 18.96 -18.01
C GLU A 588 8.42 19.12 -18.01
N ILE A 589 7.78 18.81 -16.88
CA ILE A 589 6.33 19.00 -16.74
C ILE A 589 6.04 20.49 -16.53
N ASP A 590 5.18 21.08 -17.36
CA ASP A 590 4.61 22.40 -17.13
C ASP A 590 3.61 22.33 -15.97
N TRP A 591 4.14 22.47 -14.75
CA TRP A 591 3.35 22.46 -13.54
C TRP A 591 2.30 23.56 -13.50
N HIS A 592 2.55 24.71 -14.15
CA HIS A 592 1.61 25.82 -14.17
C HIS A 592 0.40 25.48 -15.05
N GLU A 593 0.62 24.97 -16.26
CA GLU A 593 -0.46 24.52 -17.14
C GLU A 593 -1.23 23.34 -16.52
N LEU A 594 -0.53 22.37 -15.92
CA LEU A 594 -1.17 21.23 -15.25
C LEU A 594 -2.07 21.71 -14.09
N GLN A 595 -1.61 22.69 -13.30
CA GLN A 595 -2.42 23.29 -12.24
C GLN A 595 -3.62 24.07 -12.81
N LEU A 596 -3.47 24.77 -13.93
CA LEU A 596 -4.59 25.41 -14.62
C LEU A 596 -5.65 24.39 -15.08
N ARG A 597 -5.24 23.26 -15.65
CA ARG A 597 -6.14 22.18 -16.08
C ARG A 597 -6.90 21.58 -14.88
N ARG A 598 -6.19 21.29 -13.79
CA ARG A 598 -6.78 20.81 -12.53
C ARG A 598 -7.79 21.81 -11.95
N LYS A 599 -7.45 23.11 -11.93
CA LYS A 599 -8.37 24.19 -11.53
C LYS A 599 -9.61 24.22 -12.41
N LYS A 600 -9.46 24.16 -13.73
CA LYS A 600 -10.61 24.14 -14.66
C LYS A 600 -11.54 22.95 -14.40
N LYS A 601 -10.99 21.74 -14.20
CA LYS A 601 -11.79 20.54 -13.85
C LYS A 601 -12.53 20.72 -12.51
N ALA A 602 -11.86 21.26 -11.49
CA ALA A 602 -12.47 21.57 -10.20
C ALA A 602 -13.60 22.61 -10.31
N GLY A 603 -13.44 23.62 -11.17
CA GLY A 603 -14.47 24.63 -11.46
C GLY A 603 -15.70 24.04 -12.16
N VAL A 604 -15.49 23.16 -13.15
CA VAL A 604 -16.59 22.44 -13.83
C VAL A 604 -17.37 21.58 -12.84
N PHE A 605 -16.68 20.84 -11.97
CA PHE A 605 -17.31 20.06 -10.92
C PHE A 605 -18.16 20.94 -9.99
N ALA A 606 -17.62 22.08 -9.56
CA ALA A 606 -18.34 23.01 -8.70
C ALA A 606 -19.64 23.50 -9.34
N CYS A 607 -19.62 23.88 -10.63
CA CYS A 607 -20.83 24.24 -11.36
C CYS A 607 -21.86 23.10 -11.43
N ARG A 608 -21.41 21.84 -11.60
CA ARG A 608 -22.31 20.67 -11.63
C ARG A 608 -22.92 20.35 -10.26
N ALA A 609 -22.16 20.53 -9.18
CA ALA A 609 -22.67 20.29 -7.82
C ALA A 609 -23.89 21.17 -7.53
N SER A 610 -23.85 22.44 -7.93
CA SER A 610 -25.02 23.34 -7.83
C SER A 610 -26.21 22.87 -8.67
N LEU A 611 -25.96 22.35 -9.87
CA LEU A 611 -27.03 21.79 -10.72
C LEU A 611 -27.70 20.58 -10.04
N MET A 612 -26.92 19.64 -9.51
CA MET A 612 -27.45 18.45 -8.83
C MET A 612 -28.25 18.81 -7.58
N GLU A 613 -27.79 19.80 -6.80
CA GLU A 613 -28.53 20.29 -5.64
C GLU A 613 -29.87 20.92 -6.04
N ASN A 614 -29.87 21.74 -7.08
CA ASN A 614 -31.09 22.35 -7.61
C ASN A 614 -32.09 21.30 -8.12
N LEU A 615 -31.62 20.27 -8.82
CA LEU A 615 -32.46 19.14 -9.23
C LEU A 615 -33.02 18.36 -8.03
N GLY A 616 -32.20 18.20 -6.98
CA GLY A 616 -32.62 17.62 -5.71
C GLY A 616 -33.75 18.37 -5.02
N ARG A 617 -33.63 19.69 -4.93
CA ARG A 617 -34.64 20.55 -4.32
C ARG A 617 -35.95 20.58 -5.10
N LEU A 618 -35.90 20.41 -6.42
CA LEU A 618 -37.09 20.32 -7.26
C LEU A 618 -37.82 18.97 -7.16
N GLY A 619 -37.34 18.04 -6.32
CA GLY A 619 -37.93 16.70 -6.20
C GLY A 619 -37.81 15.88 -7.49
N LEU A 620 -36.91 16.29 -8.40
CA LEU A 620 -36.71 15.68 -9.72
C LEU A 620 -35.79 14.44 -9.67
N TRP A 621 -35.56 13.88 -8.48
CA TRP A 621 -35.13 12.50 -8.35
C TRP A 621 -36.32 11.62 -8.71
N MET A 622 -36.59 11.50 -10.02
CA MET A 622 -37.40 10.42 -10.55
C MET A 622 -36.67 9.14 -10.17
N PHE A 623 -37.20 8.47 -9.14
CA PHE A 623 -36.82 7.13 -8.76
C PHE A 623 -36.84 6.24 -10.01
N CYS A 624 -35.66 5.75 -10.40
CA CYS A 624 -35.54 4.40 -10.94
C CYS A 624 -35.87 3.43 -9.80
N GLU A 625 -37.15 3.33 -9.42
CA GLU A 625 -37.69 2.22 -8.63
C GLU A 625 -37.76 0.98 -9.53
N GLY A 626 -36.60 0.39 -9.81
CA GLY A 626 -36.51 -1.04 -10.08
C GLY A 626 -36.56 -1.74 -8.72
N GLU A 627 -37.66 -2.44 -8.45
CA GLU A 627 -37.99 -3.16 -7.21
C GLU A 627 -36.78 -3.73 -6.43
N MET A 628 -36.26 -2.96 -5.47
CA MET A 628 -35.42 -3.53 -4.41
C MET A 628 -36.36 -4.13 -3.36
N ARG A 629 -36.78 -5.39 -3.56
CA ARG A 629 -37.47 -6.14 -2.52
C ARG A 629 -36.55 -6.28 -1.32
N ILE A 630 -36.77 -5.44 -0.31
CA ILE A 630 -36.21 -5.61 1.02
C ILE A 630 -36.73 -6.97 1.53
N VAL A 631 -35.85 -7.97 1.55
CA VAL A 631 -36.06 -9.23 2.22
C VAL A 631 -36.24 -8.91 3.71
N THR A 632 -37.48 -8.92 4.17
CA THR A 632 -37.79 -8.72 5.58
C THR A 632 -37.27 -9.90 6.42
N ASN A 633 -36.91 -9.63 7.67
CA ASN A 633 -36.35 -10.58 8.65
C ASN A 633 -37.11 -11.92 8.77
N THR A 634 -38.35 -11.99 8.28
CA THR A 634 -39.17 -13.20 8.25
C THR A 634 -38.62 -14.29 7.32
N GLN A 635 -37.92 -13.95 6.23
CA GLN A 635 -37.34 -14.96 5.31
C GLN A 635 -36.02 -15.55 5.84
N ILE A 636 -35.28 -14.83 6.68
CA ILE A 636 -34.05 -15.32 7.33
C ILE A 636 -34.39 -16.41 8.37
N SER A 637 -35.55 -16.32 9.03
CA SER A 637 -36.02 -17.36 9.96
C SER A 637 -36.38 -18.67 9.26
N ALA A 638 -36.89 -18.62 8.01
CA ALA A 638 -37.23 -19.82 7.25
C ALA A 638 -35.98 -20.55 6.71
N PHE A 639 -34.90 -19.82 6.47
CA PHE A 639 -33.62 -20.39 6.02
C PHE A 639 -32.84 -21.08 7.15
N LYS A 640 -32.96 -20.60 8.39
CA LYS A 640 -32.34 -21.22 9.58
C LYS A 640 -33.04 -22.49 10.08
N GLN A 641 -34.23 -22.82 9.58
CA GLN A 641 -34.94 -24.07 9.94
C GLN A 641 -34.73 -25.19 8.91
N ARG A 642 -33.99 -24.93 7.82
CA ARG A 642 -33.67 -25.93 6.78
C ARG A 642 -32.17 -26.26 6.68
N LEU A 643 -31.33 -25.61 7.48
CA LEU A 643 -30.01 -26.09 7.91
C LEU A 643 -30.18 -26.69 9.31
#